data_AF-A0A497B931-F1
#
_entry.id   AF-A0A497B931-F1
#
_cell.length_a   1.000
_cell.length_b   1.000
_cell.length_c   1.000
_cell.angle_alpha   90.00
_cell.angle_beta   90.00
_cell.angle_gamma   90.00
#
_symmetry.space_group_name_H-M   'P 1'
#
loop_
_entity.id
_entity.type
_entity.pdbx_description
1 polymer ?
#
loop_
_entity_poly.entity_id
_entity_poly.type
_entity_poly.pdbx_seq_one_letter_code
_entity_poly.pdbx_strand_id
1 'polypeptide(L)'
;MSTEVSKALTFLKWYKKPSTFFKDIFKQDPYPYQAKVLESLKDRPRRLMLLAAGGTGKTKLLGAIALYYAVVLSKFDQSPYSIIIISGSRDQARNLYEYVRIAFKDNPILSEEVEGEPLMSITRLKNRSVIKAVPNSLKAIQGEHHDVVIIDEAALAGNFIIRDSFRIVAQSNKDVIILSGTPMNVQGGELFVEMWEDEERYPEWRRFHWSAKDCPSISIEKYLEAQKDLTEDMFYIFWEGKPYPRTGTLIQFDKLKKAVKGTKLSKVDPSQGSVIAGIDWGWCLDANTELLTKNRSWIKIKDIKENEEVLVYDPIHLETYYLPIKNIRIRDYYGYMVHTKHRNLEMSIRPNHPIPLLDRHHKHLHLHKAGDFVTHHYVIRKAIFNGEKIKYYKIPGYKSKRKDLELHKDLLIPIIPFLKLLGWYLTEGYSFRKGVVIVQDPKVHEEYFKEITDIIKQCGLQYSIYKNKIIIYNMRLQKYFSKLGKSKQKYIPKDIKMLHGELLIHLVDTMLKGDGDQYYPRFNTYSKQLAEDFLEVAFKTGKYHGYIVDRKKKGYRVNLSTTDSINFKWSKDLVKTQIATFEVPTEMVVTRYNGKISIQHNRDPTAIVIVQYPKDPSGTINILYADAWSREQYEDIHDRIEELCKQYNVKTIYTDGSDVGENQRLASRGLNVVPITFNQNKVQMQTNLKLIFHQERIKVPEEFVDLVRQLKKYNWDTSKDEDYVDALMLALYHKEETDTEYYYKII
;
A
#
# COMPACT_ATOMS: atom_id res chain seq x y z
N MET A 1 2.69 -66.18 -21.34
CA MET A 1 1.60 -65.25 -20.98
C MET A 1 1.27 -64.42 -22.20
N SER A 2 -0.01 -64.20 -22.51
CA SER A 2 -0.38 -63.24 -23.56
C SER A 2 0.13 -61.84 -23.18
N THR A 3 0.42 -61.01 -24.18
CA THR A 3 0.97 -59.65 -24.01
C THR A 3 0.07 -58.79 -23.10
N GLU A 4 -1.23 -58.98 -23.18
CA GLU A 4 -2.23 -58.33 -22.33
C GLU A 4 -2.16 -58.76 -20.86
N VAL A 5 -1.96 -60.06 -20.58
CA VAL A 5 -1.81 -60.56 -19.20
C VAL A 5 -0.54 -60.02 -18.56
N SER A 6 0.56 -59.93 -19.32
CA SER A 6 1.81 -59.32 -18.85
C SER A 6 1.65 -57.82 -18.53
N LYS A 7 0.92 -57.09 -19.38
CA LYS A 7 0.60 -55.66 -19.16
C LYS A 7 -0.26 -55.47 -17.92
N ALA A 8 -1.31 -56.28 -17.75
CA ALA A 8 -2.19 -56.24 -16.58
C ALA A 8 -1.44 -56.54 -15.27
N LEU A 9 -0.56 -57.55 -15.27
CA LEU A 9 0.30 -57.86 -14.12
C LEU A 9 1.25 -56.71 -13.78
N THR A 10 1.77 -56.02 -14.79
CA THR A 10 2.63 -54.84 -14.60
C THR A 10 1.87 -53.69 -13.94
N PHE A 11 0.66 -53.38 -14.42
CA PHE A 11 -0.20 -52.38 -13.76
C PHE A 11 -0.57 -52.76 -12.33
N LEU A 12 -0.85 -54.04 -12.06
CA LEU A 12 -1.12 -54.52 -10.71
C LEU A 12 0.09 -54.37 -9.79
N LYS A 13 1.30 -54.65 -10.30
CA LYS A 13 2.56 -54.44 -9.58
C LYS A 13 2.76 -52.96 -9.25
N TRP A 14 2.57 -52.07 -10.22
CA TRP A 14 2.67 -50.62 -10.04
C TRP A 14 1.65 -50.09 -9.04
N TYR A 15 0.41 -50.58 -9.09
CA TYR A 15 -0.64 -50.22 -8.15
C TYR A 15 -0.30 -50.65 -6.72
N LYS A 16 0.15 -51.90 -6.52
CA LYS A 16 0.51 -52.43 -5.20
C LYS A 16 1.78 -51.80 -4.62
N LYS A 17 2.72 -51.40 -5.48
CA LYS A 17 4.02 -50.86 -5.08
C LYS A 17 4.42 -49.67 -5.96
N PRO A 18 3.94 -48.45 -5.66
CA PRO A 18 4.22 -47.24 -6.45
C PRO A 18 5.71 -46.93 -6.66
N SER A 19 6.59 -47.33 -5.73
CA SER A 19 8.05 -47.21 -5.92
C SER A 19 8.57 -48.02 -7.11
N THR A 20 7.95 -49.16 -7.44
CA THR A 20 8.33 -49.95 -8.63
C THR A 20 7.91 -49.27 -9.93
N PHE A 21 6.82 -48.52 -9.91
CA PHE A 21 6.43 -47.69 -11.06
C PHE A 21 7.51 -46.68 -11.39
N PHE A 22 7.98 -45.91 -10.41
CA PHE A 22 9.07 -44.95 -10.57
C PHE A 22 10.32 -45.61 -11.17
N LYS A 23 10.72 -46.77 -10.63
CA LYS A 23 11.86 -47.55 -11.12
C LYS A 23 11.70 -47.94 -12.60
N ASP A 24 10.53 -48.46 -12.95
CA ASP A 24 10.28 -49.00 -14.29
C ASP A 24 10.19 -47.89 -15.36
N ILE A 25 9.73 -46.68 -15.01
CA ILE A 25 9.59 -45.55 -15.95
C ILE A 25 10.86 -44.72 -16.10
N PHE A 26 11.65 -44.55 -15.03
CA PHE A 26 12.87 -43.73 -15.06
C PHE A 26 14.15 -44.56 -15.11
N LYS A 27 14.04 -45.89 -15.12
CA LYS A 27 15.17 -46.85 -15.10
C LYS A 27 16.15 -46.58 -13.95
N GLN A 28 15.63 -46.03 -12.85
CA GLN A 28 16.39 -45.61 -11.69
C GLN A 28 15.57 -45.89 -10.44
N ASP A 29 16.18 -46.51 -9.43
CA ASP A 29 15.53 -46.68 -8.13
C ASP A 29 15.20 -45.31 -7.51
N PRO A 30 13.98 -45.11 -6.97
CA PRO A 30 13.67 -43.90 -6.22
C PRO A 30 14.54 -43.84 -4.96
N TYR A 31 14.96 -42.63 -4.58
CA TYR A 31 15.64 -42.43 -3.30
C TYR A 31 14.73 -42.85 -2.13
N PRO A 32 15.30 -43.20 -0.95
CA PRO A 32 14.51 -43.70 0.17
C PRO A 32 13.34 -42.78 0.57
N TYR A 33 13.54 -41.46 0.56
CA TYR A 33 12.48 -40.48 0.82
C TYR A 33 11.46 -40.38 -0.32
N GLN A 34 11.88 -40.50 -1.59
CA GLN A 34 10.97 -40.55 -2.73
C GLN A 34 10.10 -41.81 -2.68
N ALA A 35 10.68 -42.95 -2.33
CA ALA A 35 9.96 -44.21 -2.14
C ALA A 35 8.90 -44.05 -1.04
N LYS A 36 9.23 -43.45 0.11
CA LYS A 36 8.25 -43.16 1.17
C LYS A 36 7.06 -42.33 0.68
N VAL A 37 7.32 -41.25 -0.06
CA VAL A 37 6.25 -40.42 -0.64
C VAL A 37 5.39 -41.23 -1.61
N LEU A 38 6.00 -41.98 -2.53
CA LEU A 38 5.29 -42.79 -3.52
C LEU A 38 4.42 -43.87 -2.87
N GLU A 39 4.95 -44.59 -1.88
CA GLU A 39 4.18 -45.61 -1.16
C GLU A 39 3.01 -45.00 -0.37
N SER A 40 3.13 -43.76 0.11
CA SER A 40 2.05 -43.07 0.81
C SER A 40 0.83 -42.79 -0.06
N LEU A 41 0.96 -42.81 -1.40
CA LEU A 41 -0.15 -42.61 -2.33
C LEU A 41 -1.21 -43.72 -2.25
N LYS A 42 -0.85 -44.89 -1.71
CA LYS A 42 -1.78 -46.01 -1.48
C LYS A 42 -2.93 -45.63 -0.55
N ASP A 43 -2.67 -44.71 0.38
CA ASP A 43 -3.67 -44.22 1.34
C ASP A 43 -4.58 -43.14 0.74
N ARG A 44 -4.37 -42.78 -0.54
CA ARG A 44 -5.13 -41.76 -1.27
C ARG A 44 -5.21 -40.41 -0.54
N PRO A 45 -4.08 -39.83 -0.12
CA PRO A 45 -4.07 -38.55 0.56
C PRO A 45 -4.56 -37.41 -0.35
N ARG A 46 -5.48 -36.58 0.15
CA ARG A 46 -6.01 -35.41 -0.55
C ARG A 46 -5.11 -34.17 -0.45
N ARG A 47 -4.22 -34.14 0.54
CA ARG A 47 -3.40 -32.99 0.89
C ARG A 47 -1.98 -33.47 1.21
N LEU A 48 -1.02 -33.12 0.36
CA LEU A 48 0.39 -33.48 0.51
C LEU A 48 1.28 -32.24 0.52
N MET A 49 2.21 -32.19 1.46
CA MET A 49 3.28 -31.17 1.48
C MET A 49 4.65 -31.86 1.44
N LEU A 50 5.51 -31.40 0.53
CA LEU A 50 6.89 -31.82 0.38
C LEU A 50 7.80 -30.62 0.64
N LEU A 51 8.53 -30.64 1.76
CA LEU A 51 9.53 -29.62 2.06
C LEU A 51 10.92 -30.22 2.01
N ALA A 52 11.75 -29.78 1.06
CA ALA A 52 13.07 -30.38 0.93
C ALA A 52 14.12 -29.47 0.30
N ALA A 53 15.39 -29.83 0.49
CA ALA A 53 16.56 -29.15 -0.06
C ALA A 53 16.58 -29.09 -1.60
N GLY A 54 17.31 -28.13 -2.16
CA GLY A 54 17.49 -27.98 -3.62
C GLY A 54 18.24 -29.19 -4.22
N GLY A 55 17.94 -29.54 -5.48
CA GLY A 55 18.71 -30.58 -6.18
C GLY A 55 18.48 -32.03 -5.74
N THR A 56 17.56 -32.32 -4.81
CA THR A 56 17.32 -33.67 -4.27
C THR A 56 16.35 -34.53 -5.10
N GLY A 57 16.06 -34.16 -6.35
CA GLY A 57 15.15 -34.91 -7.23
C GLY A 57 13.63 -34.70 -6.98
N LYS A 58 13.22 -33.58 -6.38
CA LYS A 58 11.79 -33.24 -6.14
C LYS A 58 10.96 -33.22 -7.42
N THR A 59 11.41 -32.48 -8.43
CA THR A 59 10.71 -32.31 -9.71
C THR A 59 10.44 -33.64 -10.42
N LYS A 60 11.41 -34.56 -10.40
CA LYS A 60 11.27 -35.91 -10.96
C LYS A 60 10.24 -36.75 -10.20
N LEU A 61 10.20 -36.64 -8.87
CA LEU A 61 9.17 -37.26 -8.03
C LEU A 61 7.77 -36.72 -8.36
N LEU A 62 7.59 -35.40 -8.49
CA LEU A 62 6.31 -34.80 -8.87
C LEU A 62 5.82 -35.28 -10.24
N GLY A 63 6.72 -35.40 -11.22
CA GLY A 63 6.42 -35.98 -12.53
C GLY A 63 5.95 -37.43 -12.44
N ALA A 64 6.61 -38.26 -11.62
CA ALA A 64 6.15 -39.62 -11.35
C ALA A 64 4.78 -39.68 -10.68
N ILE A 65 4.51 -38.79 -9.72
CA ILE A 65 3.20 -38.72 -9.06
C ILE A 65 2.12 -38.39 -10.09
N ALA A 66 2.32 -37.36 -10.93
CA ALA A 66 1.37 -36.99 -11.99
C ALA A 66 1.08 -38.16 -12.94
N LEU A 67 2.13 -38.86 -13.39
CA LEU A 67 2.01 -40.06 -14.23
C LEU A 67 1.28 -41.20 -13.52
N TYR A 68 1.56 -41.42 -12.24
CA TYR A 68 0.93 -42.47 -11.44
C TYR A 68 -0.59 -42.25 -11.33
N TYR A 69 -1.02 -41.01 -11.08
CA TYR A 69 -2.45 -40.64 -11.09
C TYR A 69 -3.09 -40.86 -12.48
N ALA A 70 -2.45 -40.36 -13.53
CA ALA A 70 -3.00 -40.37 -14.88
C ALA A 70 -3.07 -41.77 -15.51
N VAL A 71 -2.11 -42.65 -15.21
CA VAL A 71 -1.93 -43.93 -15.92
C VAL A 71 -2.28 -45.13 -15.05
N VAL A 72 -1.85 -45.12 -13.77
CA VAL A 72 -2.04 -46.27 -12.88
C VAL A 72 -3.36 -46.13 -12.15
N LEU A 73 -3.53 -45.10 -11.30
CA LEU A 73 -4.74 -44.96 -10.48
C LEU A 73 -6.00 -44.82 -11.32
N SER A 74 -5.95 -44.11 -12.45
CA SER A 74 -7.09 -43.98 -13.37
C SER A 74 -7.68 -45.32 -13.84
N LYS A 75 -6.83 -46.36 -14.00
CA LYS A 75 -7.27 -47.70 -14.41
C LYS A 75 -7.95 -48.45 -13.26
N PHE A 76 -7.42 -48.33 -12.05
CA PHE A 76 -7.98 -49.01 -10.87
C PHE A 76 -9.24 -48.31 -10.35
N ASP A 77 -9.30 -46.98 -10.48
CA ASP A 77 -10.47 -46.18 -10.13
C ASP A 77 -11.55 -46.19 -11.22
N GLN A 78 -11.22 -46.73 -12.40
CA GLN A 78 -12.08 -46.73 -13.58
C GLN A 78 -12.60 -45.31 -13.93
N SER A 79 -11.77 -44.29 -13.70
CA SER A 79 -12.13 -42.89 -13.86
C SER A 79 -10.92 -42.06 -14.33
N PRO A 80 -11.06 -41.20 -15.35
CA PRO A 80 -9.96 -40.38 -15.88
C PRO A 80 -9.51 -39.35 -14.86
N TYR A 81 -8.22 -39.03 -14.81
CA TYR A 81 -7.67 -37.95 -13.98
C TYR A 81 -7.29 -36.73 -14.81
N SER A 82 -7.71 -35.55 -14.36
CA SER A 82 -7.25 -34.26 -14.88
C SER A 82 -6.23 -33.66 -13.91
N ILE A 83 -4.96 -33.53 -14.32
CA ILE A 83 -3.85 -33.04 -13.49
C ILE A 83 -3.31 -31.73 -14.07
N ILE A 84 -3.21 -30.71 -13.22
CA ILE A 84 -2.50 -29.47 -13.52
C ILE A 84 -1.24 -29.34 -12.66
N ILE A 85 -0.13 -29.00 -13.30
CA ILE A 85 1.16 -28.76 -12.66
C ILE A 85 1.51 -27.29 -12.86
N ILE A 86 1.60 -26.56 -11.76
CA ILE A 86 1.95 -25.15 -11.71
C ILE A 86 3.40 -25.06 -11.22
N SER A 87 4.27 -24.50 -12.04
CA SER A 87 5.69 -24.32 -11.74
C SER A 87 6.13 -22.93 -12.21
N GLY A 88 7.20 -22.37 -11.64
CA GLY A 88 7.60 -20.96 -11.77
C GLY A 88 7.65 -20.39 -13.20
N SER A 89 8.85 -20.21 -13.76
CA SER A 89 9.01 -19.72 -15.12
C SER A 89 8.49 -20.72 -16.15
N ARG A 90 8.23 -20.24 -17.38
CA ARG A 90 7.84 -21.11 -18.50
C ARG A 90 8.86 -22.22 -18.76
N ASP A 91 10.14 -21.97 -18.47
CA ASP A 91 11.23 -22.93 -18.63
C ASP A 91 11.25 -23.98 -17.51
N GLN A 92 10.92 -23.60 -16.27
CA GLN A 92 10.77 -24.55 -15.16
C GLN A 92 9.59 -25.51 -15.39
N ALA A 93 8.44 -24.99 -15.82
CA ALA A 93 7.29 -25.82 -16.19
C ALA A 93 7.61 -26.79 -17.34
N ARG A 94 8.43 -26.34 -18.32
CA ARG A 94 8.91 -27.18 -19.43
C ARG A 94 9.84 -28.29 -18.94
N ASN A 95 10.75 -28.01 -18.02
CA ASN A 95 11.69 -29.00 -17.47
C ASN A 95 10.97 -30.13 -16.72
N LEU A 96 9.96 -29.79 -15.91
CA LEU A 96 9.14 -30.77 -15.21
C LEU A 96 8.39 -31.66 -16.21
N TYR A 97 7.81 -31.04 -17.25
CA TYR A 97 7.07 -31.74 -18.28
C TYR A 97 7.96 -32.64 -19.17
N GLU A 98 9.24 -32.29 -19.35
CA GLU A 98 10.17 -33.13 -20.11
C GLU A 98 10.36 -34.51 -19.46
N TYR A 99 10.35 -34.63 -18.13
CA TYR A 99 10.37 -35.94 -17.45
C TYR A 99 9.14 -36.80 -17.79
N VAL A 100 7.97 -36.17 -17.92
CA VAL A 100 6.73 -36.84 -18.31
C VAL A 100 6.83 -37.35 -19.75
N ARG A 101 7.36 -36.53 -20.67
CA ARG A 101 7.56 -36.92 -22.07
C ARG A 101 8.58 -38.06 -22.21
N ILE A 102 9.71 -37.98 -21.51
CA ILE A 102 10.74 -39.01 -21.51
C ILE A 102 10.15 -40.34 -21.03
N ALA A 103 9.37 -40.32 -19.95
CA ALA A 103 8.71 -41.53 -19.45
C ALA A 103 7.77 -42.17 -20.49
N PHE A 104 7.01 -41.37 -21.25
CA PHE A 104 6.17 -41.88 -22.34
C PHE A 104 6.97 -42.39 -23.53
N LYS A 105 8.11 -41.78 -23.85
CA LYS A 105 8.97 -42.19 -24.97
C LYS A 105 9.71 -43.51 -24.67
N ASP A 106 10.25 -43.63 -23.46
CA ASP A 106 11.20 -44.69 -23.11
C ASP A 106 10.53 -45.94 -22.51
N ASN A 107 9.23 -45.89 -22.22
CA ASN A 107 8.47 -47.02 -21.68
C ASN A 107 7.38 -47.47 -22.66
N PRO A 108 7.52 -48.66 -23.29
CA PRO A 108 6.55 -49.19 -24.26
C PRO A 108 5.13 -49.34 -23.73
N ILE A 109 4.96 -49.60 -22.43
CA ILE A 109 3.63 -49.73 -21.81
C ILE A 109 2.97 -48.35 -21.70
N LEU A 110 3.74 -47.30 -21.41
CA LEU A 110 3.24 -45.93 -21.33
C LEU A 110 2.99 -45.32 -22.71
N SER A 111 3.87 -45.57 -23.69
CA SER A 111 3.74 -45.01 -25.05
C SER A 111 2.42 -45.42 -25.71
N GLU A 112 1.96 -46.65 -25.45
CA GLU A 112 0.66 -47.15 -25.93
C GLU A 112 -0.55 -46.43 -25.31
N GLU A 113 -0.39 -45.77 -24.15
CA GLU A 113 -1.49 -45.10 -23.45
C GLU A 113 -1.68 -43.65 -23.93
N VAL A 114 -0.72 -43.08 -24.67
CA VAL A 114 -0.78 -41.70 -25.16
C VAL A 114 -1.74 -41.59 -26.35
N GLU A 115 -2.56 -40.53 -26.34
CA GLU A 115 -3.43 -40.15 -27.46
C GLU A 115 -2.77 -39.02 -28.26
N GLY A 116 -2.34 -39.33 -29.49
CA GLY A 116 -1.64 -38.38 -30.37
C GLY A 116 -0.18 -38.11 -29.96
N GLU A 117 0.44 -37.10 -30.57
CA GLU A 117 1.76 -36.65 -30.15
C GLU A 117 1.67 -35.71 -28.94
N PRO A 118 2.44 -35.93 -27.86
CA PRO A 118 2.41 -35.06 -26.69
C PRO A 118 2.93 -33.65 -27.04
N LEU A 119 2.07 -32.65 -26.87
CA LEU A 119 2.39 -31.23 -27.06
C LEU A 119 3.38 -30.75 -26.00
N MET A 120 4.02 -29.59 -26.21
CA MET A 120 5.03 -29.01 -25.29
C MET A 120 4.56 -28.74 -23.84
N SER A 121 3.26 -28.80 -23.54
CA SER A 121 2.70 -28.48 -22.22
C SER A 121 1.50 -29.34 -21.79
N ILE A 122 0.99 -30.22 -22.66
CA ILE A 122 -0.22 -31.02 -22.41
C ILE A 122 -0.05 -32.41 -23.02
N THR A 123 -0.24 -33.44 -22.18
CA THR A 123 -0.35 -34.84 -22.62
C THR A 123 -1.77 -35.32 -22.40
N ARG A 124 -2.38 -35.90 -23.43
CA ARG A 124 -3.69 -36.58 -23.35
C ARG A 124 -3.49 -38.08 -23.47
N LEU A 125 -4.24 -38.85 -22.69
CA LEU A 125 -4.19 -40.31 -22.67
C LEU A 125 -5.47 -40.90 -23.24
N LYS A 126 -5.38 -42.11 -23.79
CA LYS A 126 -6.52 -42.85 -24.37
C LYS A 126 -7.65 -43.11 -23.37
N ASN A 127 -7.33 -43.15 -22.08
CA ASN A 127 -8.31 -43.25 -21.00
C ASN A 127 -8.98 -41.91 -20.64
N ARG A 128 -8.77 -40.85 -21.44
CA ARG A 128 -9.23 -39.46 -21.25
C ARG A 128 -8.57 -38.69 -20.10
N SER A 129 -7.55 -39.24 -19.46
CA SER A 129 -6.75 -38.50 -18.47
C SER A 129 -5.87 -37.46 -19.16
N VAL A 130 -5.57 -36.37 -18.44
CA VAL A 130 -4.80 -35.23 -18.95
C VAL A 130 -3.76 -34.80 -17.93
N ILE A 131 -2.54 -34.55 -18.39
CA ILE A 131 -1.48 -33.87 -17.63
C ILE A 131 -1.16 -32.56 -18.33
N LYS A 132 -1.37 -31.44 -17.63
CA LYS A 132 -1.14 -30.08 -18.14
C LYS A 132 -0.13 -29.36 -17.25
N ALA A 133 0.96 -28.87 -17.84
CA ALA A 133 1.95 -28.05 -17.15
C ALA A 133 1.80 -26.57 -17.56
N VAL A 134 1.69 -25.68 -16.58
CA VAL A 134 1.50 -24.23 -16.80
C VAL A 134 2.52 -23.40 -16.01
N PRO A 135 2.93 -22.23 -16.54
CA PRO A 135 3.73 -21.29 -15.76
C PRO A 135 2.91 -20.67 -14.62
N ASN A 136 3.60 -20.22 -13.57
CA ASN A 136 2.99 -19.51 -12.46
C ASN A 136 2.50 -18.11 -12.87
N SER A 137 1.34 -18.03 -13.52
CA SER A 137 0.72 -16.77 -13.94
C SER A 137 -0.80 -16.84 -13.87
N LEU A 138 -1.44 -15.75 -13.43
CA LEU A 138 -2.90 -15.66 -13.35
C LEU A 138 -3.58 -16.03 -14.68
N LYS A 139 -3.04 -15.54 -15.79
CA LYS A 139 -3.56 -15.83 -17.14
C LYS A 139 -3.59 -17.32 -17.46
N ALA A 140 -2.65 -18.11 -16.94
CA ALA A 140 -2.56 -19.54 -17.23
C ALA A 140 -3.39 -20.43 -16.28
N ILE A 141 -3.83 -19.88 -15.15
CA ILE A 141 -4.52 -20.62 -14.07
C ILE A 141 -6.00 -20.21 -13.96
N GLN A 142 -6.34 -19.01 -14.42
CA GLN A 142 -7.70 -18.49 -14.41
C GLN A 142 -8.64 -19.38 -15.24
N GLY A 143 -9.73 -19.85 -14.61
CA GLY A 143 -10.74 -20.69 -15.27
C GLY A 143 -10.37 -22.18 -15.40
N GLU A 144 -9.22 -22.59 -14.88
CA GLU A 144 -8.83 -24.01 -14.87
C GLU A 144 -9.59 -24.78 -13.77
N HIS A 145 -9.99 -26.01 -14.09
CA HIS A 145 -10.66 -26.96 -13.18
C HIS A 145 -10.07 -28.36 -13.38
N HIS A 146 -9.48 -28.94 -12.32
CA HIS A 146 -8.71 -30.18 -12.38
C HIS A 146 -8.95 -31.04 -11.13
N ASP A 147 -8.66 -32.33 -11.22
CA ASP A 147 -8.78 -33.28 -10.10
C ASP A 147 -7.59 -33.19 -9.14
N VAL A 148 -6.41 -32.92 -9.70
CA VAL A 148 -5.14 -32.89 -8.97
C VAL A 148 -4.41 -31.60 -9.33
N VAL A 149 -4.05 -30.82 -8.32
CA VAL A 149 -3.19 -29.64 -8.46
C VAL A 149 -1.84 -29.93 -7.82
N ILE A 150 -0.78 -29.82 -8.61
CA ILE A 150 0.60 -29.92 -8.14
C ILE A 150 1.25 -28.55 -8.28
N ILE A 151 1.69 -27.96 -7.17
CA ILE A 151 2.44 -26.71 -7.17
C ILE A 151 3.89 -27.02 -6.82
N ASP A 152 4.79 -26.87 -7.79
CA ASP A 152 6.23 -26.90 -7.55
C ASP A 152 6.74 -25.51 -7.19
N GLU A 153 7.76 -25.44 -6.33
CA GLU A 153 8.25 -24.21 -5.70
C GLU A 153 7.13 -23.37 -5.06
N ALA A 154 6.27 -23.99 -4.24
CA ALA A 154 5.08 -23.38 -3.66
C ALA A 154 5.33 -22.05 -2.93
N ALA A 155 6.45 -21.90 -2.22
CA ALA A 155 6.86 -20.63 -1.64
C ALA A 155 7.00 -19.51 -2.69
N LEU A 156 7.64 -19.81 -3.83
CA LEU A 156 7.80 -18.89 -4.96
C LEU A 156 6.51 -18.72 -5.76
N ALA A 157 5.63 -19.72 -5.74
CA ALA A 157 4.33 -19.66 -6.40
C ALA A 157 3.44 -18.55 -5.81
N GLY A 158 3.53 -18.35 -4.49
CA GLY A 158 2.86 -17.28 -3.76
C GLY A 158 1.50 -17.67 -3.18
N ASN A 159 1.10 -16.96 -2.12
CA ASN A 159 -0.08 -17.22 -1.29
C ASN A 159 -1.38 -17.27 -2.09
N PHE A 160 -1.50 -16.43 -3.11
CA PHE A 160 -2.68 -16.42 -3.99
C PHE A 160 -2.85 -17.77 -4.69
N ILE A 161 -1.78 -18.33 -5.24
CA ILE A 161 -1.82 -19.55 -6.06
C ILE A 161 -2.09 -20.78 -5.20
N ILE A 162 -1.52 -20.81 -4.00
CA ILE A 162 -1.82 -21.82 -2.98
C ILE A 162 -3.29 -21.75 -2.54
N ARG A 163 -3.87 -20.55 -2.42
CA ARG A 163 -5.30 -20.41 -2.11
C ARG A 163 -6.18 -20.77 -3.30
N ASP A 164 -5.78 -20.38 -4.51
CA ASP A 164 -6.54 -20.63 -5.73
C ASP A 164 -6.55 -22.12 -6.11
N SER A 165 -5.58 -22.93 -5.65
CA SER A 165 -5.63 -24.38 -5.86
C SER A 165 -6.89 -25.02 -5.31
N PHE A 166 -7.45 -24.50 -4.21
CA PHE A 166 -8.72 -24.97 -3.67
C PHE A 166 -9.88 -24.71 -4.64
N ARG A 167 -9.90 -23.57 -5.35
CA ARG A 167 -10.90 -23.28 -6.38
C ARG A 167 -10.76 -24.24 -7.58
N ILE A 168 -9.53 -24.55 -7.99
CA ILE A 168 -9.26 -25.41 -9.15
C ILE A 168 -9.83 -26.82 -8.92
N VAL A 169 -9.70 -27.36 -7.69
CA VAL A 169 -10.17 -28.70 -7.35
C VAL A 169 -11.61 -28.76 -6.81
N ALA A 170 -12.24 -27.61 -6.55
CA ALA A 170 -13.53 -27.51 -5.86
C ALA A 170 -14.68 -28.34 -6.48
N GLN A 171 -14.63 -28.58 -7.80
CA GLN A 171 -15.66 -29.34 -8.52
C GLN A 171 -15.33 -30.83 -8.66
N SER A 172 -14.13 -31.26 -8.26
CA SER A 172 -13.69 -32.64 -8.36
C SER A 172 -14.03 -33.42 -7.09
N ASN A 173 -14.51 -34.65 -7.25
CA ASN A 173 -14.69 -35.59 -6.14
C ASN A 173 -13.38 -36.20 -5.63
N LYS A 174 -12.27 -36.01 -6.34
CA LYS A 174 -10.93 -36.49 -5.95
C LYS A 174 -10.21 -35.48 -5.07
N ASP A 175 -10.32 -34.19 -5.41
CA ASP A 175 -9.87 -33.06 -4.60
C ASP A 175 -8.45 -33.26 -4.04
N VAL A 176 -7.44 -33.33 -4.90
CA VAL A 176 -6.04 -33.56 -4.49
C VAL A 176 -5.19 -32.32 -4.70
N ILE A 177 -4.49 -31.88 -3.65
CA ILE A 177 -3.54 -30.77 -3.70
C ILE A 177 -2.18 -31.23 -3.17
N ILE A 178 -1.14 -30.99 -3.97
CA ILE A 178 0.24 -31.33 -3.64
C ILE A 178 1.08 -30.05 -3.71
N LEU A 179 1.67 -29.66 -2.59
CA LEU A 179 2.57 -28.52 -2.49
C LEU A 179 4.00 -29.02 -2.32
N SER A 180 4.92 -28.52 -3.12
CA SER A 180 6.35 -28.87 -3.07
C SER A 180 7.20 -27.61 -3.10
N GLY A 181 8.27 -27.56 -2.31
CA GLY A 181 9.19 -26.44 -2.38
C GLY A 181 10.35 -26.49 -1.40
N THR A 182 11.23 -25.50 -1.51
CA THR A 182 12.15 -25.09 -0.45
C THR A 182 11.44 -24.06 0.45
N PRO A 183 11.79 -23.97 1.76
CA PRO A 183 11.17 -23.04 2.70
C PRO A 183 11.72 -21.61 2.54
N MET A 184 11.66 -21.08 1.32
CA MET A 184 12.09 -19.71 1.06
C MET A 184 11.05 -18.72 1.57
N ASN A 185 11.47 -17.77 2.41
CA ASN A 185 10.62 -16.67 2.84
C ASN A 185 10.68 -15.53 1.81
N VAL A 186 9.96 -15.70 0.69
CA VAL A 186 9.75 -14.62 -0.28
C VAL A 186 8.49 -13.83 0.06
N GLN A 187 8.50 -12.53 -0.24
CA GLN A 187 7.35 -11.66 0.01
C GLN A 187 6.12 -12.17 -0.75
N GLY A 188 5.06 -12.49 -0.02
CA GLY A 188 3.82 -13.06 -0.59
C GLY A 188 3.86 -14.58 -0.80
N GLY A 189 4.84 -15.30 -0.25
CA GLY A 189 4.97 -16.77 -0.29
C GLY A 189 4.96 -17.45 1.08
N GLU A 190 4.62 -16.71 2.13
CA GLU A 190 4.73 -17.14 3.54
C GLU A 190 3.75 -18.27 3.89
N LEU A 191 2.64 -18.39 3.16
CA LEU A 191 1.58 -19.36 3.44
C LEU A 191 2.09 -20.80 3.34
N PHE A 192 3.00 -21.11 2.42
CA PHE A 192 3.56 -22.45 2.31
C PHE A 192 4.35 -22.85 3.55
N VAL A 193 5.16 -21.93 4.09
CA VAL A 193 5.94 -22.16 5.31
C VAL A 193 5.04 -22.18 6.54
N GLU A 194 4.05 -21.28 6.61
CA GLU A 194 3.02 -21.27 7.67
C GLU A 194 2.26 -22.60 7.73
N MET A 195 1.77 -23.09 6.58
CA MET A 195 1.08 -24.38 6.49
C MET A 195 1.97 -25.55 6.88
N TRP A 196 3.27 -25.45 6.61
CA TRP A 196 4.23 -26.45 7.00
C TRP A 196 4.43 -26.47 8.53
N GLU A 197 4.67 -25.31 9.14
CA GLU A 197 4.97 -25.17 10.57
C GLU A 197 3.75 -25.34 11.50
N ASP A 198 2.54 -25.02 11.03
CA ASP A 198 1.31 -25.04 11.82
C ASP A 198 0.52 -26.35 11.63
N GLU A 199 1.02 -27.42 12.26
CA GLU A 199 0.38 -28.74 12.22
C GLU A 199 -1.00 -28.78 12.90
N GLU A 200 -1.24 -27.91 13.89
CA GLU A 200 -2.51 -27.84 14.61
C GLU A 200 -3.62 -27.26 13.72
N ARG A 201 -3.30 -26.22 12.93
CA ARG A 201 -4.26 -25.59 12.01
C ARG A 201 -4.46 -26.36 10.72
N TYR A 202 -3.44 -27.10 10.28
CA TYR A 202 -3.44 -27.86 9.02
C TYR A 202 -3.18 -29.35 9.28
N PRO A 203 -4.02 -30.04 10.11
CA PRO A 203 -3.81 -31.43 10.48
C PRO A 203 -4.07 -32.40 9.32
N GLU A 204 -4.83 -31.98 8.30
CA GLU A 204 -5.16 -32.79 7.12
C GLU A 204 -4.00 -32.96 6.15
N TRP A 205 -2.95 -32.13 6.25
CA TRP A 205 -1.81 -32.14 5.35
C TRP A 205 -0.78 -33.18 5.77
N ARG A 206 -0.56 -34.18 4.91
CA ARG A 206 0.51 -35.16 5.12
C ARG A 206 1.84 -34.55 4.68
N ARG A 207 2.79 -34.46 5.62
CA ARG A 207 4.08 -33.76 5.45
C ARG A 207 5.23 -34.75 5.23
N PHE A 208 6.11 -34.46 4.28
CA PHE A 208 7.36 -35.19 4.05
C PHE A 208 8.54 -34.23 3.92
N HIS A 209 9.62 -34.54 4.65
CA HIS A 209 10.84 -33.73 4.68
C HIS A 209 12.09 -34.57 4.43
N TRP A 210 13.07 -33.96 3.76
CA TRP A 210 14.43 -34.47 3.64
C TRP A 210 15.43 -33.34 3.30
N SER A 211 16.67 -33.54 3.70
CA SER A 211 17.80 -32.64 3.48
C SER A 211 18.63 -33.06 2.25
N ALA A 212 19.63 -32.25 1.89
CA ALA A 212 20.65 -32.59 0.92
C ALA A 212 21.52 -33.77 1.39
N LYS A 213 21.71 -33.93 2.70
CA LYS A 213 22.45 -35.06 3.30
C LYS A 213 21.75 -36.40 3.07
N ASP A 214 20.43 -36.39 2.98
CA ASP A 214 19.63 -37.59 2.72
C ASP A 214 19.69 -38.03 1.25
N CYS A 215 20.19 -37.17 0.35
CA CYS A 215 20.27 -37.43 -1.09
C CYS A 215 21.50 -38.29 -1.43
N PRO A 216 21.32 -39.53 -1.94
CA PRO A 216 22.45 -40.42 -2.26
C PRO A 216 23.40 -39.89 -3.36
N SER A 217 22.97 -38.89 -4.14
CA SER A 217 23.81 -38.26 -5.18
C SER A 217 24.59 -37.05 -4.68
N ILE A 218 24.40 -36.62 -3.43
CA ILE A 218 25.16 -35.54 -2.83
C ILE A 218 26.16 -36.19 -1.86
N SER A 219 27.45 -35.99 -2.11
CA SER A 219 28.48 -36.55 -1.24
C SER A 219 28.54 -35.82 0.10
N ILE A 220 28.98 -36.52 1.14
CA ILE A 220 29.10 -35.92 2.47
C ILE A 220 30.11 -34.78 2.48
N GLU A 221 31.18 -34.84 1.67
CA GLU A 221 32.17 -33.77 1.56
C GLU A 221 31.53 -32.48 1.03
N LYS A 222 30.70 -32.56 -0.02
CA LYS A 222 29.99 -31.40 -0.58
C LYS A 222 29.00 -30.78 0.41
N TYR A 223 28.34 -31.62 1.21
CA TYR A 223 27.44 -31.16 2.27
C TYR A 223 28.21 -30.41 3.37
N LEU A 224 29.36 -30.94 3.80
CA LEU A 224 30.21 -30.30 4.82
C LEU A 224 30.89 -29.02 4.30
N GLU A 225 31.30 -29.00 3.03
CA GLU A 225 31.80 -27.81 2.35
C GLU A 225 30.74 -26.70 2.35
N ALA A 226 29.51 -27.02 1.94
CA ALA A 226 28.41 -26.06 1.98
C ALA A 226 28.04 -25.60 3.40
N GLN A 227 28.15 -26.49 4.40
CA GLN A 227 27.93 -26.13 5.81
C GLN A 227 28.96 -25.12 6.32
N LYS A 228 30.19 -25.20 5.82
CA LYS A 228 31.29 -24.31 6.20
C LYS A 228 31.23 -22.97 5.47
N ASP A 229 30.92 -23.01 4.17
CA ASP A 229 31.12 -21.85 3.28
C ASP A 229 29.85 -21.01 3.08
N LEU A 230 28.65 -21.53 3.39
CA LEU A 230 27.39 -20.78 3.32
C LEU A 230 27.02 -20.12 4.65
N THR A 231 26.24 -19.04 4.57
CA THR A 231 25.58 -18.47 5.76
C THR A 231 24.56 -19.45 6.33
N GLU A 232 24.34 -19.39 7.65
CA GLU A 232 23.48 -20.35 8.36
C GLU A 232 22.06 -20.39 7.77
N ASP A 233 21.48 -19.25 7.41
CA ASP A 233 20.19 -19.14 6.74
C ASP A 233 20.16 -19.83 5.37
N MET A 234 21.17 -19.58 4.54
CA MET A 234 21.31 -20.19 3.21
C MET A 234 21.48 -21.71 3.32
N PHE A 235 22.28 -22.16 4.29
CA PHE A 235 22.48 -23.58 4.56
C PHE A 235 21.17 -24.25 5.01
N TYR A 236 20.45 -23.67 5.97
CA TYR A 236 19.20 -24.26 6.45
C TYR A 236 18.12 -24.33 5.36
N ILE A 237 17.97 -23.26 4.57
CA ILE A 237 16.93 -23.20 3.53
C ILE A 237 17.27 -24.12 2.35
N PHE A 238 18.49 -24.06 1.83
CA PHE A 238 18.83 -24.73 0.58
C PHE A 238 19.43 -26.13 0.76
N TRP A 239 20.04 -26.44 1.91
CA TRP A 239 20.70 -27.72 2.19
C TRP A 239 20.00 -28.56 3.27
N GLU A 240 19.52 -27.98 4.36
CA GLU A 240 18.68 -28.74 5.32
C GLU A 240 17.24 -28.90 4.83
N GLY A 241 16.78 -28.00 3.96
CA GLY A 241 15.38 -27.97 3.52
C GLY A 241 14.41 -27.69 4.67
N LYS A 242 14.86 -26.96 5.69
CA LYS A 242 14.07 -26.61 6.87
C LYS A 242 13.80 -25.11 6.88
N PRO A 243 12.63 -24.65 7.37
CA PRO A 243 12.44 -23.23 7.61
C PRO A 243 13.55 -22.76 8.54
N TYR A 244 14.31 -21.77 8.10
CA TYR A 244 15.23 -21.11 9.00
C TYR A 244 14.40 -20.16 9.87
N PRO A 245 14.53 -20.22 11.21
CA PRO A 245 13.93 -19.20 12.07
C PRO A 245 14.32 -17.83 11.53
N ARG A 246 13.44 -16.84 11.64
CA ARG A 246 13.83 -15.46 11.31
C ARG A 246 14.90 -14.99 12.29
N THR A 247 16.17 -15.35 12.09
CA THR A 247 17.26 -14.77 12.86
C THR A 247 17.32 -13.31 12.49
N GLY A 248 17.05 -12.48 13.49
CA GLY A 248 16.86 -11.06 13.33
C GLY A 248 15.72 -10.55 14.20
N THR A 249 14.68 -11.35 14.49
CA THR A 249 13.62 -10.88 15.39
C THR A 249 14.16 -10.69 16.81
N LEU A 250 13.74 -9.61 17.45
CA LEU A 250 14.20 -9.21 18.77
C LEU A 250 13.80 -10.26 19.83
N ILE A 251 12.61 -10.85 19.66
CA ILE A 251 12.05 -11.89 20.53
C ILE A 251 12.14 -13.24 19.80
N GLN A 252 12.65 -14.26 20.50
CA GLN A 252 12.66 -15.64 20.01
C GLN A 252 11.23 -16.17 19.91
N PHE A 253 10.93 -16.85 18.79
CA PHE A 253 9.58 -17.32 18.50
C PHE A 253 9.01 -18.23 19.60
N ASP A 254 9.83 -19.12 20.15
CA ASP A 254 9.44 -20.07 21.21
C ASP A 254 9.05 -19.33 22.50
N LYS A 255 9.78 -18.26 22.81
CA LYS A 255 9.52 -17.40 23.97
C LYS A 255 8.22 -16.62 23.80
N LEU A 256 7.99 -16.06 22.61
CA LEU A 256 6.71 -15.42 22.26
C LEU A 256 5.56 -16.43 22.34
N LYS A 257 5.73 -17.64 21.80
CA LYS A 257 4.71 -18.70 21.84
C LYS A 257 4.34 -19.07 23.28
N LYS A 258 5.31 -19.16 24.19
CA LYS A 258 5.05 -19.42 25.63
C LYS A 258 4.38 -18.26 26.36
N ALA A 259 4.69 -17.02 25.98
CA ALA A 259 4.04 -15.83 26.52
C ALA A 259 2.57 -15.74 26.10
N VAL A 260 2.25 -16.22 24.88
CA VAL A 260 0.90 -16.17 24.32
C VAL A 260 0.05 -17.39 24.72
N LYS A 261 0.57 -18.60 24.57
CA LYS A 261 -0.18 -19.86 24.68
C LYS A 261 -0.98 -19.97 25.99
N GLY A 262 -2.30 -20.11 25.84
CA GLY A 262 -3.24 -20.31 26.95
C GLY A 262 -3.52 -19.07 27.78
N THR A 263 -3.05 -17.90 27.36
CA THR A 263 -3.28 -16.63 28.04
C THR A 263 -4.58 -16.02 27.55
N LYS A 264 -5.51 -15.77 28.46
CA LYS A 264 -6.78 -15.06 28.20
C LYS A 264 -6.71 -13.64 28.73
N LEU A 265 -7.59 -12.78 28.23
CA LEU A 265 -7.79 -11.44 28.78
C LEU A 265 -8.08 -11.51 30.29
N SER A 266 -7.30 -10.76 31.07
CA SER A 266 -7.42 -10.69 32.52
C SER A 266 -7.95 -9.32 32.96
N LYS A 267 -8.71 -9.30 34.06
CA LYS A 267 -9.09 -8.05 34.73
C LYS A 267 -7.93 -7.61 35.62
N VAL A 268 -7.91 -6.32 35.98
CA VAL A 268 -6.98 -5.79 36.99
C VAL A 268 -7.12 -6.62 38.27
N ASP A 269 -6.00 -7.17 38.74
CA ASP A 269 -5.95 -7.89 40.01
C ASP A 269 -5.47 -6.93 41.11
N PRO A 270 -6.33 -6.53 42.07
CA PRO A 270 -5.94 -5.62 43.16
C PRO A 270 -4.85 -6.21 44.08
N SER A 271 -4.65 -7.53 44.04
CA SER A 271 -3.61 -8.20 44.82
C SER A 271 -2.21 -8.07 44.18
N GLN A 272 -2.12 -7.67 42.91
CA GLN A 272 -0.87 -7.43 42.18
C GLN A 272 -0.38 -5.98 42.28
N GLY A 273 0.72 -5.69 41.57
CA GLY A 273 1.41 -4.41 41.58
C GLY A 273 0.76 -3.36 40.68
N SER A 274 1.54 -2.35 40.31
CA SER A 274 1.05 -1.15 39.63
C SER A 274 0.62 -1.44 38.18
N VAL A 275 -0.44 -0.75 37.74
CA VAL A 275 -0.91 -0.77 36.36
C VAL A 275 -0.33 0.42 35.60
N ILE A 276 0.32 0.15 34.47
CA ILE A 276 1.10 1.11 33.69
C ILE A 276 0.60 1.10 32.25
N ALA A 277 0.54 2.27 31.62
CA ALA A 277 0.24 2.40 30.19
C ALA A 277 1.42 2.98 29.42
N GLY A 278 1.59 2.54 28.17
CA GLY A 278 2.50 3.15 27.19
C GLY A 278 1.72 3.62 25.97
N ILE A 279 2.04 4.81 25.45
CA ILE A 279 1.34 5.41 24.30
C ILE A 279 2.35 5.86 23.24
N ASP A 280 2.15 5.38 21.99
CA ASP A 280 2.85 5.86 20.80
C ASP A 280 1.92 6.74 19.94
N TRP A 281 2.37 7.97 19.62
CA TRP A 281 1.57 8.99 18.94
C TRP A 281 1.81 8.99 17.41
N GLY A 282 0.75 9.15 16.60
CA GLY A 282 0.86 9.14 15.14
C GLY A 282 1.38 10.45 14.48
N TRP A 283 2.41 10.37 13.60
CA TRP A 283 3.04 11.50 12.89
C TRP A 283 3.29 11.24 11.38
N CYS A 284 2.73 12.06 10.48
CA CYS A 284 2.44 11.58 9.12
C CYS A 284 3.33 12.12 7.97
N LEU A 285 3.47 13.44 7.86
CA LEU A 285 3.91 14.11 6.64
C LEU A 285 5.26 14.82 6.80
N ASP A 286 6.04 14.94 5.72
CA ASP A 286 7.21 15.85 5.70
C ASP A 286 6.72 17.30 5.85
N ALA A 287 7.30 18.05 6.78
CA ALA A 287 6.89 19.42 7.12
C ALA A 287 7.16 20.44 5.99
N ASN A 288 7.92 20.07 4.95
CA ASN A 288 8.09 20.86 3.72
C ASN A 288 6.95 20.64 2.70
N THR A 289 6.05 19.69 2.94
CA THR A 289 4.80 19.58 2.17
C THR A 289 3.99 20.87 2.32
N GLU A 290 3.38 21.35 1.24
CA GLU A 290 2.57 22.56 1.24
C GLU A 290 1.08 22.23 1.34
N LEU A 291 0.33 23.01 2.12
CA LEU A 291 -1.14 22.99 2.13
C LEU A 291 -1.68 24.24 1.43
N LEU A 292 -2.81 24.10 0.75
CA LEU A 292 -3.48 25.24 0.12
C LEU A 292 -4.34 25.96 1.14
N THR A 293 -3.88 27.13 1.61
CA THR A 293 -4.62 27.97 2.56
C THR A 293 -5.59 28.91 1.83
N LYS A 294 -6.71 29.26 2.49
CA LYS A 294 -7.72 30.19 1.94
C LYS A 294 -7.19 31.60 1.69
N ASN A 295 -6.24 32.04 2.51
CA ASN A 295 -5.80 33.44 2.55
C ASN A 295 -4.37 33.67 2.04
N ARG A 296 -3.46 32.69 2.17
CA ARG A 296 -2.03 32.85 1.88
C ARG A 296 -1.55 31.99 0.71
N SER A 297 -2.45 31.29 0.01
CA SER A 297 -2.13 30.30 -1.02
C SER A 297 -1.38 29.09 -0.44
N TRP A 298 -0.50 28.46 -1.22
CA TRP A 298 0.30 27.31 -0.83
C TRP A 298 1.36 27.69 0.21
N ILE A 299 1.27 27.10 1.39
CA ILE A 299 2.20 27.33 2.50
C ILE A 299 2.72 25.99 3.00
N LYS A 300 4.03 25.89 3.26
CA LYS A 300 4.62 24.69 3.87
C LYS A 300 4.01 24.44 5.24
N ILE A 301 3.77 23.18 5.61
CA ILE A 301 3.18 22.81 6.90
C ILE A 301 3.96 23.47 8.05
N LYS A 302 5.30 23.51 7.98
CA LYS A 302 6.11 24.17 9.01
C LYS A 302 5.85 25.67 9.24
N ASP A 303 5.26 26.34 8.26
CA ASP A 303 4.97 27.78 8.25
C ASP A 303 3.46 28.08 8.41
N ILE A 304 2.65 27.03 8.67
CA ILE A 304 1.22 27.12 8.92
C ILE A 304 0.94 27.45 10.39
N LYS A 305 -0.09 28.27 10.60
CA LYS A 305 -0.56 28.67 11.93
C LYS A 305 -1.86 27.95 12.27
N GLU A 306 -2.11 27.77 13.56
CA GLU A 306 -3.41 27.30 14.05
C GLU A 306 -4.55 28.21 13.58
N ASN A 307 -5.74 27.64 13.40
CA ASN A 307 -6.95 28.27 12.89
C ASN A 307 -6.88 28.74 11.43
N GLU A 308 -5.78 28.52 10.70
CA GLU A 308 -5.77 28.78 9.27
C GLU A 308 -6.66 27.78 8.53
N GLU A 309 -7.51 28.33 7.66
CA GLU A 309 -8.37 27.53 6.80
C GLU A 309 -7.56 26.93 5.64
N VAL A 310 -7.54 25.60 5.57
CA VAL A 310 -6.88 24.83 4.50
C VAL A 310 -7.90 24.09 3.66
N LEU A 311 -7.55 23.83 2.40
CA LEU A 311 -8.40 23.11 1.47
C LEU A 311 -8.40 21.62 1.85
N VAL A 312 -9.51 21.17 2.38
CA VAL A 312 -9.75 19.78 2.76
C VAL A 312 -10.52 19.05 1.66
N TYR A 313 -10.43 17.72 1.68
CA TYR A 313 -11.19 16.84 0.80
C TYR A 313 -12.23 16.07 1.62
N ASP A 314 -13.45 16.01 1.10
CA ASP A 314 -14.55 15.24 1.65
C ASP A 314 -14.68 13.90 0.90
N PRO A 315 -14.36 12.77 1.54
CA PRO A 315 -14.41 11.47 0.90
C PRO A 315 -15.82 10.93 0.67
N ILE A 316 -16.85 11.53 1.29
CA ILE A 316 -18.26 11.13 1.13
C ILE A 316 -18.83 11.76 -0.14
N HIS A 317 -18.66 13.07 -0.28
CA HIS A 317 -19.21 13.83 -1.42
C HIS A 317 -18.21 14.01 -2.57
N LEU A 318 -16.96 13.58 -2.40
CA LEU A 318 -15.87 13.67 -3.37
C LEU A 318 -15.55 15.11 -3.82
N GLU A 319 -15.74 16.07 -2.92
CA GLU A 319 -15.52 17.50 -3.17
C GLU A 319 -14.48 18.08 -2.19
N THR A 320 -14.12 19.34 -2.39
CA THR A 320 -13.18 20.08 -1.54
C THR A 320 -13.80 21.37 -1.05
N TYR A 321 -13.48 21.76 0.18
CA TYR A 321 -13.86 23.03 0.78
C TYR A 321 -12.83 23.44 1.83
N TYR A 322 -12.95 24.65 2.37
CA TYR A 322 -11.99 25.16 3.35
C TYR A 322 -12.48 24.87 4.78
N LEU A 323 -11.62 24.33 5.63
CA LEU A 323 -11.84 24.16 7.07
C LEU A 323 -10.61 24.62 7.87
N PRO A 324 -10.79 25.15 9.10
CA PRO A 324 -9.68 25.55 9.95
C PRO A 324 -8.87 24.33 10.41
N ILE A 325 -7.54 24.49 10.45
CA ILE A 325 -6.68 23.58 11.19
C ILE A 325 -6.89 23.82 12.68
N LYS A 326 -7.31 22.78 13.40
CA LYS A 326 -7.55 22.85 14.85
C LYS A 326 -6.25 22.82 15.66
N ASN A 327 -5.27 22.07 15.18
CA ASN A 327 -4.00 21.86 15.86
C ASN A 327 -2.92 21.52 14.82
N ILE A 328 -1.70 21.99 15.01
CA ILE A 328 -0.56 21.68 14.15
C ILE A 328 0.67 21.40 15.02
N ARG A 329 1.39 20.34 14.68
CA ARG A 329 2.57 19.91 15.41
C ARG A 329 3.68 19.60 14.42
N ILE A 330 4.89 20.05 14.72
CA ILE A 330 6.10 19.87 13.88
C ILE A 330 7.25 19.47 14.80
N ARG A 331 8.07 18.49 14.39
CA ARG A 331 9.29 18.11 15.10
C ARG A 331 10.42 17.74 14.15
N ASP A 332 11.65 17.87 14.62
CA ASP A 332 12.81 17.30 13.92
C ASP A 332 12.74 15.77 13.96
N TYR A 333 13.10 15.14 12.85
CA TYR A 333 13.00 13.71 12.64
C TYR A 333 14.26 13.18 11.95
N TYR A 334 14.84 12.14 12.53
CA TYR A 334 15.88 11.35 11.91
C TYR A 334 15.39 9.91 11.81
N GLY A 335 15.07 9.48 10.61
CA GLY A 335 14.46 8.17 10.41
C GLY A 335 14.12 7.93 8.95
N TYR A 336 13.53 6.77 8.69
CA TYR A 336 13.18 6.41 7.33
C TYR A 336 11.95 7.19 6.85
N MET A 337 12.00 7.63 5.61
CA MET A 337 10.87 8.16 4.85
C MET A 337 10.68 7.31 3.59
N VAL A 338 9.42 7.15 3.16
CA VAL A 338 9.12 6.60 1.84
C VAL A 338 8.80 7.72 0.87
N HIS A 339 9.36 7.59 -0.32
CA HIS A 339 9.24 8.59 -1.36
C HIS A 339 8.67 7.94 -2.61
N THR A 340 7.75 8.64 -3.28
CA THR A 340 7.36 8.31 -4.65
C THR A 340 7.63 9.50 -5.53
N LYS A 341 8.26 9.28 -6.68
CA LYS A 341 8.63 10.34 -7.62
C LYS A 341 8.22 9.95 -9.03
N HIS A 342 7.15 10.59 -9.50
CA HIS A 342 6.66 10.52 -10.87
C HIS A 342 6.64 11.92 -11.49
N ARG A 343 6.34 11.99 -12.79
CA ARG A 343 6.23 13.26 -13.52
C ARG A 343 5.19 14.20 -12.89
N ASN A 344 4.04 13.65 -12.51
CA ASN A 344 2.86 14.42 -12.06
C ASN A 344 2.48 14.14 -10.60
N LEU A 345 3.28 13.38 -9.86
CA LEU A 345 3.06 13.08 -8.45
C LEU A 345 4.41 12.98 -7.75
N GLU A 346 4.52 13.59 -6.58
CA GLU A 346 5.64 13.37 -5.68
C GLU A 346 5.12 13.48 -4.25
N MET A 347 5.56 12.57 -3.40
CA MET A 347 5.21 12.55 -1.98
C MET A 347 6.43 12.14 -1.18
N SER A 348 6.53 12.66 0.04
CA SER A 348 7.48 12.24 1.06
C SER A 348 6.74 12.11 2.37
N ILE A 349 6.62 10.88 2.85
CA ILE A 349 5.77 10.52 3.99
C ILE A 349 6.44 9.43 4.81
N ARG A 350 6.02 9.27 6.06
CA ARG A 350 6.51 8.17 6.87
C ARG A 350 6.05 6.82 6.30
N PRO A 351 6.85 5.76 6.49
CA PRO A 351 6.41 4.40 6.18
C PRO A 351 5.05 4.08 6.83
N ASN A 352 4.20 3.33 6.13
CA ASN A 352 2.85 2.96 6.57
C ASN A 352 1.81 4.08 6.67
N HIS A 353 2.19 5.31 6.33
CA HIS A 353 1.23 6.40 6.21
C HIS A 353 0.06 5.99 5.30
N PRO A 354 -1.20 6.13 5.73
CA PRO A 354 -2.37 5.80 4.92
C PRO A 354 -2.46 6.70 3.69
N ILE A 355 -2.56 6.11 2.51
CA ILE A 355 -2.73 6.81 1.23
C ILE A 355 -4.17 6.59 0.77
N PRO A 356 -4.94 7.67 0.56
CA PRO A 356 -6.29 7.57 0.06
C PRO A 356 -6.27 7.27 -1.44
N LEU A 357 -6.84 6.13 -1.80
CA LEU A 357 -7.00 5.67 -3.19
C LEU A 357 -8.47 5.37 -3.47
N LEU A 358 -8.92 5.66 -4.69
CA LEU A 358 -10.22 5.23 -5.17
C LEU A 358 -10.11 3.87 -5.84
N ASP A 359 -11.14 3.04 -5.72
CA ASP A 359 -11.26 1.80 -6.48
C ASP A 359 -11.31 2.06 -7.99
N ARG A 360 -11.22 0.98 -8.79
CA ARG A 360 -11.25 1.07 -10.26
C ARG A 360 -12.50 1.74 -10.84
N HIS A 361 -13.58 1.82 -10.06
CA HIS A 361 -14.85 2.41 -10.47
C HIS A 361 -15.03 3.85 -9.96
N HIS A 362 -14.05 4.40 -9.23
CA HIS A 362 -14.12 5.71 -8.60
C HIS A 362 -15.32 5.90 -7.65
N LYS A 363 -15.76 4.82 -7.00
CA LYS A 363 -16.92 4.79 -6.11
C LYS A 363 -16.54 4.65 -4.64
N HIS A 364 -15.49 3.88 -4.36
CA HIS A 364 -15.12 3.53 -3.00
C HIS A 364 -13.71 4.01 -2.70
N LEU A 365 -13.57 4.67 -1.55
CA LEU A 365 -12.31 5.06 -0.98
C LEU A 365 -11.69 3.87 -0.22
N HIS A 366 -10.42 3.63 -0.47
CA HIS A 366 -9.59 2.66 0.24
C HIS A 366 -8.33 3.36 0.76
N LEU A 367 -7.97 3.07 2.02
CA LEU A 367 -6.71 3.51 2.61
C LEU A 367 -5.68 2.39 2.46
N HIS A 368 -4.58 2.68 1.78
CA HIS A 368 -3.47 1.74 1.60
C HIS A 368 -2.21 2.27 2.29
N LYS A 369 -1.34 1.38 2.78
CA LYS A 369 -0.11 1.82 3.43
C LYS A 369 0.89 2.35 2.41
N ALA A 370 1.56 3.45 2.74
CA ALA A 370 2.67 3.94 1.95
C ALA A 370 3.80 2.91 1.87
N GLY A 371 4.18 2.55 0.65
CA GLY A 371 5.11 1.45 0.35
C GLY A 371 4.46 0.20 -0.24
N ASP A 372 3.14 0.07 -0.15
CA ASP A 372 2.43 -1.06 -0.75
C ASP A 372 2.40 -0.98 -2.27
N PHE A 373 2.46 -2.15 -2.92
CA PHE A 373 2.19 -2.29 -4.34
C PHE A 373 0.68 -2.45 -4.54
N VAL A 374 0.02 -1.36 -4.93
CA VAL A 374 -1.43 -1.35 -5.15
C VAL A 374 -1.71 -1.43 -6.65
N THR A 375 -2.56 -2.39 -7.04
CA THR A 375 -3.09 -2.49 -8.40
C THR A 375 -4.58 -2.17 -8.40
N HIS A 376 -5.11 -1.72 -9.54
CA HIS A 376 -6.55 -1.47 -9.73
C HIS A 376 -7.17 -0.40 -8.80
N HIS A 377 -6.35 0.52 -8.29
CA HIS A 377 -6.78 1.70 -7.54
C HIS A 377 -6.14 2.96 -8.12
N TYR A 378 -6.78 4.11 -7.91
CA TYR A 378 -6.39 5.41 -8.46
C TYR A 378 -6.09 6.41 -7.36
N VAL A 379 -4.99 7.15 -7.51
CA VAL A 379 -4.64 8.23 -6.58
C VAL A 379 -5.60 9.39 -6.78
N ILE A 380 -6.16 9.89 -5.69
CA ILE A 380 -7.03 11.07 -5.72
C ILE A 380 -6.17 12.31 -5.96
N ARG A 381 -6.34 12.90 -7.15
CA ARG A 381 -5.53 14.04 -7.60
C ARG A 381 -6.35 15.20 -8.14
N LYS A 382 -7.67 15.04 -8.20
CA LYS A 382 -8.61 16.07 -8.62
C LYS A 382 -9.87 15.92 -7.77
N ALA A 383 -10.45 17.05 -7.42
CA ALA A 383 -11.70 17.12 -6.69
C ALA A 383 -12.34 18.47 -6.98
N ILE A 384 -13.67 18.48 -7.10
CA ILE A 384 -14.39 19.71 -7.36
C ILE A 384 -14.38 20.59 -6.12
N PHE A 385 -14.22 21.91 -6.28
CA PHE A 385 -14.29 22.84 -5.17
C PHE A 385 -15.72 23.34 -4.96
N ASN A 386 -16.24 23.07 -3.77
CA ASN A 386 -17.54 23.55 -3.31
C ASN A 386 -17.40 25.00 -2.80
N GLY A 387 -17.39 25.92 -3.77
CA GLY A 387 -17.28 27.36 -3.55
C GLY A 387 -18.58 28.12 -3.82
N GLU A 388 -18.49 29.44 -3.91
CA GLU A 388 -19.63 30.31 -4.12
C GLU A 388 -20.27 30.13 -5.51
N LYS A 389 -21.58 29.95 -5.57
CA LYS A 389 -22.39 29.96 -6.80
C LYS A 389 -23.11 31.29 -6.95
N ILE A 390 -22.51 32.23 -7.67
CA ILE A 390 -23.11 33.54 -7.95
C ILE A 390 -23.70 33.59 -9.36
N LYS A 391 -24.73 34.41 -9.60
CA LYS A 391 -25.31 34.61 -10.94
C LYS A 391 -24.66 35.76 -11.71
N TYR A 392 -24.26 36.81 -11.00
CA TYR A 392 -23.67 38.02 -11.57
C TYR A 392 -22.40 38.38 -10.82
N TYR A 393 -21.39 38.81 -11.56
CA TYR A 393 -20.21 39.46 -11.01
C TYR A 393 -20.44 40.97 -10.92
N LYS A 394 -20.10 41.55 -9.77
CA LYS A 394 -20.34 42.96 -9.45
C LYS A 394 -19.06 43.76 -9.53
N ILE A 395 -18.94 44.63 -10.54
CA ILE A 395 -17.83 45.59 -10.63
C ILE A 395 -18.28 46.92 -10.02
N PRO A 396 -17.61 47.43 -8.96
CA PRO A 396 -18.03 48.64 -8.29
C PRO A 396 -18.14 49.86 -9.20
N GLY A 397 -19.20 50.63 -9.01
CA GLY A 397 -19.32 51.98 -9.54
C GLY A 397 -18.24 52.91 -8.95
N TYR A 398 -18.07 54.08 -9.55
CA TYR A 398 -17.20 55.12 -9.00
C TYR A 398 -17.74 56.52 -9.24
N LYS A 399 -17.41 57.45 -8.33
CA LYS A 399 -17.76 58.86 -8.48
C LYS A 399 -16.97 59.47 -9.64
N SER A 400 -17.68 59.84 -10.71
CA SER A 400 -17.12 60.52 -11.88
C SER A 400 -17.63 61.95 -11.95
N LYS A 401 -16.80 62.88 -12.46
CA LYS A 401 -17.24 64.24 -12.80
C LYS A 401 -18.26 64.24 -13.95
N ARG A 402 -18.25 63.18 -14.77
CA ARG A 402 -19.19 62.92 -15.87
C ARG A 402 -20.49 62.34 -15.31
N LYS A 403 -21.55 63.16 -15.27
CA LYS A 403 -22.89 62.77 -14.78
C LYS A 403 -23.74 62.03 -15.82
N ASP A 404 -23.36 62.11 -17.09
CA ASP A 404 -24.04 61.56 -18.27
C ASP A 404 -24.06 60.03 -18.35
N LEU A 405 -23.14 59.33 -17.67
CA LEU A 405 -22.90 57.89 -17.86
C LEU A 405 -23.28 56.98 -16.68
N GLU A 406 -24.02 57.49 -15.69
CA GLU A 406 -24.44 56.75 -14.46
C GLU A 406 -23.34 55.87 -13.82
N LEU A 407 -22.07 56.28 -13.92
CA LEU A 407 -20.92 55.46 -13.52
C LEU A 407 -20.82 55.20 -12.01
N HIS A 408 -21.67 55.86 -11.22
CA HIS A 408 -21.82 55.64 -9.79
C HIS A 408 -22.52 54.32 -9.46
N LYS A 409 -23.31 53.75 -10.40
CA LYS A 409 -23.96 52.45 -10.24
C LYS A 409 -22.97 51.33 -10.50
N ASP A 410 -23.18 50.21 -9.83
CA ASP A 410 -22.40 49.00 -10.05
C ASP A 410 -22.69 48.41 -11.43
N LEU A 411 -21.67 47.79 -12.04
CA LEU A 411 -21.83 47.05 -13.28
C LEU A 411 -22.02 45.58 -12.94
N LEU A 412 -23.22 45.07 -13.18
CA LEU A 412 -23.56 43.65 -13.00
C LEU A 412 -23.38 42.94 -14.34
N ILE A 413 -22.51 41.93 -14.36
CA ILE A 413 -22.21 41.12 -15.55
C ILE A 413 -22.57 39.67 -15.23
N PRO A 414 -23.31 38.94 -16.09
CA PRO A 414 -23.53 37.51 -15.88
C PRO A 414 -22.20 36.77 -15.67
N ILE A 415 -22.13 35.89 -14.67
CA ILE A 415 -20.84 35.35 -14.19
C ILE A 415 -20.08 34.57 -15.27
N ILE A 416 -20.76 33.75 -16.07
CA ILE A 416 -20.11 32.90 -17.08
C ILE A 416 -19.46 33.78 -18.17
N PRO A 417 -20.19 34.71 -18.84
CA PRO A 417 -19.56 35.69 -19.75
C PRO A 417 -18.41 36.47 -19.10
N PHE A 418 -18.57 36.88 -17.83
CA PHE A 418 -17.51 37.59 -17.12
C PHE A 418 -16.24 36.75 -16.95
N LEU A 419 -16.35 35.48 -16.54
CA LEU A 419 -15.20 34.59 -16.37
C LEU A 419 -14.47 34.33 -17.69
N LYS A 420 -15.22 34.15 -18.78
CA LYS A 420 -14.61 34.02 -20.12
C LYS A 420 -13.92 35.32 -20.55
N LEU A 421 -14.55 36.47 -20.31
CA LEU A 421 -13.95 37.77 -20.61
C LEU A 421 -12.66 38.02 -19.79
N LEU A 422 -12.67 37.63 -18.51
CA LEU A 422 -11.49 37.67 -17.65
C LEU A 422 -10.38 36.75 -18.17
N GLY A 423 -10.71 35.54 -18.62
CA GLY A 423 -9.75 34.61 -19.21
C GLY A 423 -9.03 35.21 -20.42
N TRP A 424 -9.80 35.74 -21.38
CA TRP A 424 -9.25 36.43 -22.54
C TRP A 424 -8.44 37.68 -22.17
N TYR A 425 -8.84 38.41 -21.13
CA TYR A 425 -8.06 39.54 -20.65
C TYR A 425 -6.71 39.11 -20.06
N LEU A 426 -6.70 38.04 -19.26
CA LEU A 426 -5.49 37.55 -18.60
C LEU A 426 -4.48 36.98 -19.60
N THR A 427 -4.92 36.46 -20.75
CA THR A 427 -4.02 35.99 -21.81
C THR A 427 -3.71 37.11 -22.81
N GLU A 428 -4.73 37.55 -23.55
CA GLU A 428 -4.61 38.40 -24.73
C GLU A 428 -4.86 39.90 -24.47
N GLY A 429 -5.21 40.25 -23.24
CA GLY A 429 -5.69 41.59 -22.89
C GLY A 429 -4.68 42.51 -22.22
N TYR A 430 -4.92 43.81 -22.40
CA TYR A 430 -4.31 44.89 -21.64
C TYR A 430 -5.27 46.06 -21.42
N SER A 431 -5.04 46.82 -20.35
CA SER A 431 -5.79 48.04 -20.05
C SER A 431 -5.09 49.28 -20.64
N PHE A 432 -5.87 50.24 -21.13
CA PHE A 432 -5.37 51.56 -21.55
C PHE A 432 -6.20 52.68 -20.90
N ARG A 433 -5.90 53.94 -21.20
CA ARG A 433 -6.49 55.10 -20.49
C ARG A 433 -8.02 55.14 -20.48
N LYS A 434 -8.69 54.66 -21.54
CA LYS A 434 -10.15 54.79 -21.72
C LYS A 434 -10.90 53.45 -21.70
N GLY A 435 -10.23 52.32 -21.47
CA GLY A 435 -10.87 51.03 -21.63
C GLY A 435 -9.92 49.84 -21.56
N VAL A 436 -10.40 48.73 -22.11
CA VAL A 436 -9.70 47.45 -22.19
C VAL A 436 -9.55 47.07 -23.65
N VAL A 437 -8.43 46.46 -24.01
CA VAL A 437 -8.20 45.90 -25.34
C VAL A 437 -7.92 44.41 -25.19
N ILE A 438 -8.55 43.59 -26.03
CA ILE A 438 -8.19 42.19 -26.27
C ILE A 438 -7.66 42.09 -27.69
N VAL A 439 -6.49 41.49 -27.87
CA VAL A 439 -5.86 41.33 -29.18
C VAL A 439 -6.11 39.92 -29.68
N GLN A 440 -6.67 39.77 -30.87
CA GLN A 440 -6.82 38.46 -31.51
C GLN A 440 -6.80 38.64 -33.03
N ASP A 441 -6.11 37.77 -33.75
CA ASP A 441 -6.04 37.85 -35.21
C ASP A 441 -7.30 37.24 -35.84
N PRO A 442 -8.15 38.05 -36.52
CA PRO A 442 -9.40 37.56 -37.10
C PRO A 442 -9.19 36.65 -38.31
N LYS A 443 -7.99 36.61 -38.92
CA LYS A 443 -7.69 35.76 -40.06
C LYS A 443 -7.17 34.38 -39.65
N VAL A 444 -6.40 34.33 -38.56
CA VAL A 444 -5.80 33.08 -38.06
C VAL A 444 -6.74 32.37 -37.10
N HIS A 445 -7.47 33.13 -36.26
CA HIS A 445 -8.35 32.61 -35.21
C HIS A 445 -9.74 33.24 -35.27
N GLU A 446 -10.40 33.12 -36.43
CA GLU A 446 -11.74 33.68 -36.67
C GLU A 446 -12.76 33.23 -35.60
N GLU A 447 -12.71 31.95 -35.21
CA GLU A 447 -13.59 31.39 -34.17
C GLU A 447 -13.44 32.08 -32.81
N TYR A 448 -12.20 32.33 -32.37
CA TYR A 448 -11.93 32.98 -31.10
C TYR A 448 -12.26 34.46 -31.16
N PHE A 449 -11.99 35.11 -32.29
CA PHE A 449 -12.39 36.49 -32.49
C PHE A 449 -13.91 36.65 -32.35
N LYS A 450 -14.68 35.77 -33.00
CA LYS A 450 -16.14 35.73 -32.88
C LYS A 450 -16.59 35.44 -31.45
N GLU A 451 -16.03 34.42 -30.81
CA GLU A 451 -16.31 34.06 -29.42
C GLU A 451 -16.10 35.24 -28.46
N ILE A 452 -14.97 35.96 -28.57
CA ILE A 452 -14.68 37.15 -27.75
C ILE A 452 -15.77 38.21 -27.95
N THR A 453 -16.13 38.53 -29.20
CA THR A 453 -17.16 39.55 -29.45
C THR A 453 -18.54 39.16 -28.93
N ASP A 454 -18.91 37.89 -29.03
CA ASP A 454 -20.20 37.40 -28.52
C ASP A 454 -20.23 37.40 -26.99
N ILE A 455 -19.13 37.03 -26.32
CA ILE A 455 -18.98 37.16 -24.86
C ILE A 455 -19.16 38.63 -24.44
N ILE A 456 -18.57 39.58 -25.14
CA ILE A 456 -18.68 41.02 -24.80
C ILE A 456 -20.14 41.49 -24.92
N LYS A 457 -20.87 41.06 -25.96
CA LYS A 457 -22.31 41.34 -26.10
C LYS A 457 -23.12 40.73 -24.95
N GLN A 458 -22.83 39.47 -24.59
CA GLN A 458 -23.47 38.79 -23.45
C GLN A 458 -23.18 39.48 -22.11
N CYS A 459 -22.05 40.18 -22.00
CA CYS A 459 -21.74 41.03 -20.84
C CYS A 459 -22.54 42.35 -20.83
N GLY A 460 -23.33 42.65 -21.85
CA GLY A 460 -24.02 43.93 -22.01
C GLY A 460 -23.05 45.09 -22.30
N LEU A 461 -21.89 44.80 -22.89
CA LEU A 461 -20.83 45.78 -23.13
C LEU A 461 -20.77 46.18 -24.61
N GLN A 462 -20.47 47.45 -24.84
CA GLN A 462 -20.19 47.98 -26.17
C GLN A 462 -18.71 47.84 -26.49
N TYR A 463 -18.39 47.54 -27.75
CA TYR A 463 -17.02 47.44 -28.24
C TYR A 463 -16.88 48.01 -29.66
N SER A 464 -15.65 48.36 -30.02
CA SER A 464 -15.27 48.70 -31.39
C SER A 464 -14.15 47.79 -31.84
N ILE A 465 -14.11 47.47 -33.13
CA ILE A 465 -13.02 46.69 -33.73
C ILE A 465 -12.07 47.64 -34.46
N TYR A 466 -10.77 47.47 -34.23
CA TYR A 466 -9.72 48.13 -35.01
C TYR A 466 -8.61 47.14 -35.35
N LYS A 467 -8.51 46.74 -36.62
CA LYS A 467 -7.59 45.69 -37.08
C LYS A 467 -7.78 44.40 -36.26
N ASN A 468 -6.75 43.94 -35.55
CA ASN A 468 -6.76 42.78 -34.67
C ASN A 468 -7.10 43.11 -33.20
N LYS A 469 -7.63 44.31 -32.92
CA LYS A 469 -7.92 44.78 -31.56
C LYS A 469 -9.42 44.92 -31.36
N ILE A 470 -9.93 44.25 -30.33
CA ILE A 470 -11.29 44.42 -29.82
C ILE A 470 -11.21 45.38 -28.63
N ILE A 471 -11.79 46.57 -28.77
CA ILE A 471 -11.65 47.68 -27.82
C ILE A 471 -12.97 47.87 -27.07
N ILE A 472 -12.94 47.73 -25.75
CA ILE A 472 -14.08 47.88 -24.86
C ILE A 472 -13.93 49.21 -24.10
N TYR A 473 -14.73 50.22 -24.46
CA TYR A 473 -14.72 51.54 -23.84
C TYR A 473 -15.54 51.57 -22.54
N ASN A 474 -15.10 50.82 -21.53
CA ASN A 474 -15.74 50.79 -20.22
C ASN A 474 -14.74 51.10 -19.10
N MET A 475 -14.91 52.25 -18.44
CA MET A 475 -14.01 52.69 -17.38
C MET A 475 -14.11 51.88 -16.09
N ARG A 476 -15.29 51.28 -15.78
CA ARG A 476 -15.43 50.39 -14.61
C ARG A 476 -14.62 49.12 -14.82
N LEU A 477 -14.74 48.52 -16.01
CA LEU A 477 -13.96 47.35 -16.41
C LEU A 477 -12.46 47.66 -16.45
N GLN A 478 -12.07 48.79 -17.04
CA GLN A 478 -10.67 49.24 -17.07
C GLN A 478 -10.08 49.40 -15.67
N LYS A 479 -10.80 50.01 -14.73
CA LYS A 479 -10.35 50.17 -13.33
C LYS A 479 -10.23 48.85 -12.59
N TYR A 480 -11.08 47.87 -12.93
CA TYR A 480 -10.99 46.53 -12.37
C TYR A 480 -9.80 45.77 -12.94
N PHE A 481 -9.72 45.63 -14.26
CA PHE A 481 -8.69 44.87 -14.97
C PHE A 481 -7.27 45.45 -14.85
N SER A 482 -7.12 46.77 -14.73
CA SER A 482 -5.80 47.38 -14.51
C SER A 482 -5.16 47.01 -13.18
N LYS A 483 -5.96 46.61 -12.17
CA LYS A 483 -5.44 46.10 -10.88
C LYS A 483 -4.82 44.71 -10.99
N LEU A 484 -5.11 43.98 -12.06
CA LEU A 484 -4.62 42.63 -12.29
C LEU A 484 -3.19 42.61 -12.85
N GLY A 485 -2.47 43.74 -12.83
CA GLY A 485 -1.07 43.80 -13.22
C GLY A 485 -0.79 43.69 -14.73
N LYS A 486 0.49 43.84 -15.07
CA LYS A 486 1.02 43.63 -16.43
C LYS A 486 1.48 42.18 -16.61
N SER A 487 1.97 41.79 -17.79
CA SER A 487 2.36 40.41 -18.14
C SER A 487 3.12 39.62 -17.05
N LYS A 488 4.12 40.22 -16.38
CA LYS A 488 4.92 39.56 -15.31
C LYS A 488 4.29 39.59 -13.91
N GLN A 489 3.18 40.32 -13.76
CA GLN A 489 2.50 40.62 -12.50
C GLN A 489 1.04 40.15 -12.50
N LYS A 490 0.58 39.50 -13.59
CA LYS A 490 -0.80 39.02 -13.69
C LYS A 490 -1.12 38.01 -12.59
N TYR A 491 -2.35 38.01 -12.11
CA TYR A 491 -2.87 37.09 -11.08
C TYR A 491 -4.38 36.90 -11.25
N ILE A 492 -4.95 35.85 -10.64
CA ILE A 492 -6.39 35.62 -10.59
C ILE A 492 -6.92 36.14 -9.24
N PRO A 493 -7.93 37.04 -9.24
CA PRO A 493 -8.49 37.59 -8.00
C PRO A 493 -9.01 36.52 -7.05
N LYS A 494 -8.83 36.77 -5.74
CA LYS A 494 -9.18 35.81 -4.68
C LYS A 494 -10.66 35.42 -4.70
N ASP A 495 -11.55 36.39 -4.84
CA ASP A 495 -12.99 36.19 -4.96
C ASP A 495 -13.36 35.30 -6.15
N ILE A 496 -12.62 35.40 -7.27
CA ILE A 496 -12.77 34.49 -8.40
C ILE A 496 -12.29 33.09 -8.04
N LYS A 497 -11.14 32.95 -7.36
CA LYS A 497 -10.62 31.64 -6.91
C LYS A 497 -11.49 30.94 -5.85
N MET A 498 -12.46 31.66 -5.28
CA MET A 498 -13.44 31.15 -4.30
C MET A 498 -14.78 30.75 -4.92
N LEU A 499 -14.95 30.89 -6.23
CA LEU A 499 -16.13 30.41 -6.94
C LEU A 499 -16.15 28.88 -7.02
N HIS A 500 -17.35 28.33 -7.14
CA HIS A 500 -17.55 26.89 -7.33
C HIS A 500 -16.80 26.37 -8.58
N GLY A 501 -16.31 25.12 -8.52
CA GLY A 501 -15.54 24.49 -9.60
C GLY A 501 -16.23 24.51 -10.98
N GLU A 502 -17.56 24.35 -10.99
CA GLU A 502 -18.41 24.45 -12.20
C GLU A 502 -18.39 25.83 -12.87
N LEU A 503 -18.09 26.90 -12.12
CA LEU A 503 -17.91 28.23 -12.67
C LEU A 503 -16.46 28.42 -13.12
N LEU A 504 -15.50 28.00 -12.28
CA LEU A 504 -14.06 28.12 -12.54
C LEU A 504 -13.64 27.47 -13.87
N ILE A 505 -14.29 26.39 -14.29
CA ILE A 505 -13.99 25.71 -15.55
C ILE A 505 -14.10 26.65 -16.76
N HIS A 506 -15.02 27.61 -16.75
CA HIS A 506 -15.16 28.57 -17.84
C HIS A 506 -13.98 29.53 -17.94
N LEU A 507 -13.37 29.89 -16.82
CA LEU A 507 -12.14 30.69 -16.81
C LEU A 507 -10.96 29.86 -17.32
N VAL A 508 -10.81 28.63 -16.81
CA VAL A 508 -9.70 27.72 -17.15
C VAL A 508 -9.71 27.38 -18.64
N ASP A 509 -10.85 26.93 -19.17
CA ASP A 509 -10.98 26.54 -20.58
C ASP A 509 -10.72 27.73 -21.52
N THR A 510 -11.14 28.95 -21.16
CA THR A 510 -10.83 30.16 -21.94
C THR A 510 -9.36 30.55 -21.87
N MET A 511 -8.72 30.49 -20.71
CA MET A 511 -7.28 30.76 -20.60
C MET A 511 -6.43 29.75 -21.39
N LEU A 512 -6.87 28.49 -21.49
CA LEU A 512 -6.22 27.49 -22.34
C LEU A 512 -6.35 27.79 -23.84
N LYS A 513 -7.39 28.51 -24.30
CA LYS A 513 -7.53 28.94 -25.70
C LYS A 513 -6.58 30.07 -26.08
N GLY A 514 -6.22 30.95 -25.14
CA GLY A 514 -5.29 32.05 -25.37
C GLY A 514 -3.83 31.59 -25.36
N ASP A 515 -3.25 31.47 -24.17
CA ASP A 515 -1.81 31.17 -23.98
C ASP A 515 -1.51 29.66 -23.78
N GLY A 516 -2.44 28.79 -24.19
CA GLY A 516 -2.40 27.37 -23.91
C GLY A 516 -2.55 26.44 -25.13
N ASP A 517 -2.83 25.19 -24.84
CA ASP A 517 -3.08 24.12 -25.81
C ASP A 517 -4.15 23.23 -25.18
N GLN A 518 -5.31 23.05 -25.82
CA GLN A 518 -6.40 22.27 -25.22
C GLN A 518 -6.19 20.75 -25.36
N TYR A 519 -5.44 20.30 -26.37
CA TYR A 519 -5.24 18.89 -26.65
C TYR A 519 -4.21 18.28 -25.69
N TYR A 520 -3.13 19.00 -25.44
CA TYR A 520 -2.16 18.70 -24.38
C TYR A 520 -2.21 19.80 -23.32
N PRO A 521 -3.21 19.78 -22.41
CA PRO A 521 -3.56 20.93 -21.57
C PRO A 521 -2.35 21.48 -20.84
N ARG A 522 -1.85 22.60 -21.35
CA ARG A 522 -0.69 23.33 -20.82
C ARG A 522 -0.93 24.82 -20.98
N PHE A 523 -0.42 25.60 -20.03
CA PHE A 523 -0.58 27.05 -19.99
C PHE A 523 0.78 27.70 -19.77
N ASN A 524 1.07 28.76 -20.52
CA ASN A 524 2.34 29.47 -20.43
C ASN A 524 2.13 30.90 -19.93
N THR A 525 2.99 31.37 -19.04
CA THR A 525 2.93 32.76 -18.57
C THR A 525 4.28 33.24 -18.07
N TYR A 526 4.51 34.55 -18.10
CA TYR A 526 5.68 35.17 -17.46
C TYR A 526 5.46 35.54 -15.99
N SER A 527 4.22 35.46 -15.49
CA SER A 527 3.91 35.71 -14.08
C SER A 527 3.93 34.40 -13.29
N LYS A 528 4.80 34.33 -12.27
CA LYS A 528 4.83 33.19 -11.34
C LYS A 528 3.50 33.03 -10.63
N GLN A 529 2.94 34.16 -10.16
CA GLN A 529 1.66 34.18 -9.46
C GLN A 529 0.52 33.69 -10.35
N LEU A 530 0.46 34.11 -11.62
CA LEU A 530 -0.57 33.62 -12.54
C LEU A 530 -0.44 32.11 -12.78
N ALA A 531 0.78 31.57 -12.85
CA ALA A 531 0.98 30.13 -13.02
C ALA A 531 0.47 29.35 -11.81
N GLU A 532 0.73 29.84 -10.58
CA GLU A 532 0.24 29.24 -9.34
C GLU A 532 -1.28 29.36 -9.21
N ASP A 533 -1.83 30.55 -9.47
CA ASP A 533 -3.27 30.81 -9.45
C ASP A 533 -4.01 29.96 -10.49
N PHE A 534 -3.46 29.86 -11.71
CA PHE A 534 -4.05 29.04 -12.77
C PHE A 534 -4.07 27.56 -12.40
N LEU A 535 -2.98 27.02 -11.84
CA LEU A 535 -2.95 25.64 -11.36
C LEU A 535 -3.94 25.42 -10.21
N GLU A 536 -4.07 26.38 -9.29
CA GLU A 536 -5.05 26.34 -8.20
C GLU A 536 -6.49 26.25 -8.74
N VAL A 537 -6.90 27.16 -9.63
CA VAL A 537 -8.26 27.14 -10.18
C VAL A 537 -8.49 25.93 -11.07
N ALA A 538 -7.49 25.47 -11.83
CA ALA A 538 -7.58 24.26 -12.64
C ALA A 538 -7.82 23.03 -11.78
N PHE A 539 -7.12 22.89 -10.65
CA PHE A 539 -7.38 21.83 -9.67
C PHE A 539 -8.81 21.90 -9.12
N LYS A 540 -9.24 23.09 -8.68
CA LYS A 540 -10.57 23.34 -8.11
C LYS A 540 -11.74 23.06 -9.06
N THR A 541 -11.50 22.93 -10.37
CA THR A 541 -12.53 22.47 -11.32
C THR A 541 -12.92 21.01 -11.15
N GLY A 542 -12.09 20.20 -10.48
CA GLY A 542 -12.25 18.74 -10.43
C GLY A 542 -11.89 18.01 -11.74
N LYS A 543 -11.55 18.74 -12.82
CA LYS A 543 -11.21 18.17 -14.13
C LYS A 543 -9.71 17.95 -14.32
N TYR A 544 -8.89 18.85 -13.76
CA TYR A 544 -7.45 18.89 -14.01
C TYR A 544 -6.65 18.71 -12.72
N HIS A 545 -5.47 18.13 -12.85
CA HIS A 545 -4.37 18.25 -11.89
C HIS A 545 -3.08 18.55 -12.65
N GLY A 546 -2.00 18.95 -11.96
CA GLY A 546 -0.80 19.33 -12.69
C GLY A 546 0.38 19.79 -11.84
N TYR A 547 1.36 20.36 -12.53
CA TYR A 547 2.60 20.88 -11.96
C TYR A 547 3.15 22.02 -12.79
N ILE A 548 3.99 22.85 -12.16
CA ILE A 548 4.61 24.02 -12.78
C ILE A 548 6.08 23.73 -13.08
N VAL A 549 6.53 24.12 -14.27
CA VAL A 549 7.93 24.10 -14.69
C VAL A 549 8.41 25.53 -14.85
N ASP A 550 9.44 25.91 -14.10
CA ASP A 550 10.19 27.15 -14.31
C ASP A 550 11.13 26.98 -15.51
N ARG A 551 10.90 27.76 -16.59
CA ARG A 551 11.71 27.75 -17.81
C ARG A 551 12.64 28.96 -17.87
N LYS A 552 12.98 29.53 -16.72
CA LYS A 552 13.87 30.66 -16.54
C LYS A 552 13.43 31.84 -17.42
N LYS A 553 14.23 32.23 -18.41
CA LYS A 553 13.94 33.35 -19.32
C LYS A 553 12.66 33.17 -20.14
N LYS A 554 12.15 31.94 -20.31
CA LYS A 554 10.89 31.64 -21.04
C LYS A 554 9.65 31.64 -20.14
N GLY A 555 9.77 32.11 -18.89
CA GLY A 555 8.67 32.13 -17.92
C GLY A 555 8.27 30.74 -17.43
N TYR A 556 7.04 30.60 -16.97
CA TYR A 556 6.49 29.41 -16.33
C TYR A 556 5.58 28.65 -17.29
N ARG A 557 5.61 27.32 -17.19
CA ARG A 557 4.67 26.42 -17.85
C ARG A 557 3.92 25.59 -16.83
N VAL A 558 2.60 25.68 -16.84
CA VAL A 558 1.73 24.76 -16.11
C VAL A 558 1.39 23.61 -17.04
N ASN A 559 1.70 22.38 -16.65
CA ASN A 559 1.27 21.17 -17.37
C ASN A 559 0.11 20.55 -16.59
N LEU A 560 -1.01 20.36 -17.26
CA LEU A 560 -2.20 19.73 -16.70
C LEU A 560 -2.36 18.30 -17.24
N SER A 561 -3.12 17.51 -16.50
CA SER A 561 -3.50 16.15 -16.82
C SER A 561 -4.90 15.89 -16.30
N THR A 562 -5.62 15.04 -17.02
CA THR A 562 -6.97 14.56 -16.66
C THR A 562 -6.96 13.11 -16.17
N THR A 563 -5.80 12.43 -16.23
CA THR A 563 -5.68 11.00 -15.95
C THR A 563 -5.32 10.73 -14.50
N ASP A 564 -6.00 9.76 -13.90
CA ASP A 564 -5.85 9.43 -12.47
C ASP A 564 -4.91 8.24 -12.22
N SER A 565 -4.47 7.54 -13.26
CA SER A 565 -3.56 6.38 -13.14
C SER A 565 -2.12 6.75 -12.80
N ILE A 566 -1.63 6.20 -11.68
CA ILE A 566 -0.20 6.10 -11.35
C ILE A 566 0.04 4.72 -10.72
N ASN A 567 1.03 4.01 -11.23
CA ASN A 567 1.63 2.89 -10.51
C ASN A 567 2.67 3.45 -9.57
N PHE A 568 2.45 3.35 -8.26
CA PHE A 568 3.43 3.82 -7.30
C PHE A 568 4.74 3.05 -7.43
N LYS A 569 5.83 3.79 -7.61
CA LYS A 569 7.17 3.29 -7.33
C LYS A 569 7.68 3.99 -6.08
N TRP A 570 7.93 3.20 -5.04
CA TRP A 570 8.43 3.68 -3.74
C TRP A 570 9.94 3.49 -3.65
N SER A 571 10.65 4.50 -3.14
CA SER A 571 11.98 4.36 -2.52
C SER A 571 11.86 4.58 -1.02
N LYS A 572 12.81 4.03 -0.25
CA LYS A 572 12.89 4.20 1.20
C LYS A 572 14.28 4.73 1.51
N ASP A 573 14.36 5.89 2.15
CA ASP A 573 15.61 6.59 2.41
C ASP A 573 15.66 6.98 3.90
N LEU A 574 16.83 6.86 4.52
CA LEU A 574 17.07 7.36 5.88
C LEU A 574 17.39 8.86 5.77
N VAL A 575 16.57 9.72 6.39
CA VAL A 575 16.68 11.17 6.22
C VAL A 575 16.63 11.90 7.55
N LYS A 576 17.30 13.06 7.58
CA LYS A 576 17.11 14.08 8.62
C LYS A 576 16.22 15.17 8.05
N THR A 577 14.97 15.25 8.51
CA THR A 577 13.97 16.23 8.05
C THR A 577 13.12 16.69 9.24
N GLN A 578 12.09 17.50 8.99
CA GLN A 578 11.03 17.76 9.96
C GLN A 578 9.78 17.00 9.52
N ILE A 579 9.09 16.37 10.46
CA ILE A 579 7.77 15.78 10.21
C ILE A 579 6.71 16.58 10.93
N ALA A 580 5.51 16.55 10.38
CA ALA A 580 4.38 17.27 10.90
C ALA A 580 3.10 16.43 10.86
N THR A 581 2.20 16.77 11.77
CA THR A 581 0.84 16.28 11.85
C THR A 581 -0.07 17.45 12.20
N PHE A 582 -1.30 17.44 11.70
CA PHE A 582 -2.26 18.50 11.95
C PHE A 582 -3.68 17.96 11.96
N GLU A 583 -4.60 18.70 12.57
CA GLU A 583 -5.97 18.26 12.70
C GLU A 583 -6.89 19.04 11.76
N VAL A 584 -7.54 18.30 10.85
CA VAL A 584 -8.67 18.77 10.04
C VAL A 584 -9.84 17.79 10.17
N PRO A 585 -11.10 18.26 10.19
CA PRO A 585 -12.26 17.39 10.42
C PRO A 585 -12.42 16.23 9.44
N THR A 586 -12.07 16.41 8.16
CA THR A 586 -12.22 15.35 7.15
C THR A 586 -11.00 14.42 7.04
N GLU A 587 -9.93 14.68 7.80
CA GLU A 587 -8.65 13.94 7.79
C GLU A 587 -7.87 13.95 6.48
N MET A 588 -8.49 14.42 5.40
CA MET A 588 -7.92 14.46 4.07
C MET A 588 -7.71 15.89 3.63
N VAL A 589 -6.50 16.17 3.16
CA VAL A 589 -6.08 17.52 2.83
C VAL A 589 -5.45 17.56 1.45
N VAL A 590 -5.70 18.65 0.75
CA VAL A 590 -5.04 18.93 -0.52
C VAL A 590 -3.61 19.40 -0.21
N THR A 591 -2.66 18.58 -0.62
CA THR A 591 -1.23 18.79 -0.41
C THR A 591 -0.52 19.09 -1.72
N ARG A 592 0.64 19.73 -1.65
CA ARG A 592 1.56 19.88 -2.76
C ARG A 592 2.98 19.64 -2.29
N TYR A 593 3.72 18.77 -2.98
CA TYR A 593 5.12 18.51 -2.69
C TYR A 593 5.94 18.74 -3.95
N ASN A 594 6.98 19.57 -3.86
CA ASN A 594 7.79 19.99 -5.02
C ASN A 594 6.94 20.44 -6.23
N GLY A 595 5.86 21.18 -5.97
CA GLY A 595 4.97 21.72 -7.00
C GLY A 595 3.97 20.74 -7.62
N LYS A 596 3.84 19.52 -7.09
CA LYS A 596 2.90 18.48 -7.58
C LYS A 596 1.81 18.23 -6.55
N ILE A 597 0.55 18.36 -6.98
CA ILE A 597 -0.62 18.31 -6.12
C ILE A 597 -1.07 16.86 -5.90
N SER A 598 -1.50 16.55 -4.68
CA SER A 598 -2.15 15.29 -4.32
C SER A 598 -3.10 15.49 -3.13
N ILE A 599 -4.05 14.58 -2.96
CA ILE A 599 -4.79 14.48 -1.71
C ILE A 599 -4.10 13.42 -0.84
N GLN A 600 -3.81 13.78 0.40
CA GLN A 600 -3.18 12.90 1.37
C GLN A 600 -4.08 12.77 2.60
N HIS A 601 -4.05 11.59 3.21
CA HIS A 601 -4.56 11.43 4.56
C HIS A 601 -3.62 12.15 5.51
N ASN A 602 -4.10 12.51 6.70
CA ASN A 602 -3.25 13.16 7.70
C ASN A 602 -3.36 12.52 9.07
N ARG A 603 -3.53 11.19 9.11
CA ARG A 603 -3.47 10.39 10.35
C ARG A 603 -2.57 9.18 10.23
N ASP A 604 -1.78 8.95 11.28
CA ASP A 604 -1.10 7.72 11.66
C ASP A 604 -1.83 7.22 12.94
N PRO A 605 -1.97 5.91 13.16
CA PRO A 605 -2.64 5.37 14.34
C PRO A 605 -1.90 5.75 15.62
N THR A 606 -2.65 5.99 16.70
CA THR A 606 -2.09 6.08 18.07
C THR A 606 -2.31 4.74 18.75
N ALA A 607 -1.25 4.13 19.26
CA ALA A 607 -1.32 2.84 19.93
C ALA A 607 -1.21 3.01 21.44
N ILE A 608 -1.98 2.22 22.19
CA ILE A 608 -1.85 2.07 23.63
C ILE A 608 -1.57 0.60 23.99
N VAL A 609 -0.74 0.39 24.99
CA VAL A 609 -0.64 -0.90 25.68
C VAL A 609 -0.68 -0.67 27.18
N ILE A 610 -1.55 -1.39 27.88
CA ILE A 610 -1.70 -1.35 29.34
C ILE A 610 -1.23 -2.68 29.92
N VAL A 611 -0.30 -2.60 30.86
CA VAL A 611 0.30 -3.75 31.55
C VAL A 611 0.10 -3.63 33.05
N GLN A 612 -0.04 -4.76 33.73
CA GLN A 612 0.01 -4.85 35.19
C GLN A 612 1.28 -5.55 35.63
N TYR A 613 2.06 -4.86 36.45
CA TYR A 613 3.25 -5.44 37.09
C TYR A 613 2.83 -6.28 38.31
N PRO A 614 3.55 -7.37 38.60
CA PRO A 614 3.41 -8.11 39.86
C PRO A 614 3.91 -7.28 41.05
N LYS A 615 3.53 -7.63 42.28
CA LYS A 615 4.15 -7.04 43.50
C LYS A 615 5.57 -7.56 43.76
N ASP A 616 5.81 -8.81 43.35
CA ASP A 616 7.12 -9.43 43.41
C ASP A 616 7.86 -9.10 42.10
N PRO A 617 9.02 -8.42 42.14
CA PRO A 617 9.81 -8.10 40.96
C PRO A 617 10.27 -9.32 40.15
N SER A 618 10.15 -10.54 40.66
CA SER A 618 10.41 -11.78 39.91
C SER A 618 9.16 -12.35 39.20
N GLY A 619 7.98 -11.81 39.52
CA GLY A 619 6.71 -12.28 39.00
C GLY A 619 6.45 -11.96 37.53
N THR A 620 5.25 -12.32 37.08
CA THR A 620 4.80 -12.19 35.69
C THR A 620 4.03 -10.90 35.45
N ILE A 621 4.43 -10.16 34.42
CA ILE A 621 3.75 -8.98 33.89
C ILE A 621 2.60 -9.43 32.99
N ASN A 622 1.40 -8.91 33.21
CA ASN A 622 0.22 -9.25 32.42
C ASN A 622 -0.15 -8.08 31.51
N ILE A 623 -0.29 -8.33 30.20
CA ILE A 623 -0.88 -7.35 29.29
C ILE A 623 -2.40 -7.39 29.49
N LEU A 624 -2.97 -6.29 29.97
CA LEU A 624 -4.40 -6.16 30.26
C LEU A 624 -5.18 -5.65 29.05
N TYR A 625 -4.57 -4.75 28.26
CA TYR A 625 -5.20 -4.11 27.12
C TYR A 625 -4.14 -3.74 26.06
N ALA A 626 -4.47 -3.94 24.79
CA ALA A 626 -3.68 -3.44 23.67
C ALA A 626 -4.64 -3.08 22.55
N ASP A 627 -4.54 -1.85 22.05
CA ASP A 627 -5.38 -1.36 20.97
C ASP A 627 -4.68 -0.21 20.24
N ALA A 628 -5.05 0.03 18.99
CA ALA A 628 -4.57 1.17 18.23
C ALA A 628 -5.73 1.78 17.46
N TRP A 629 -5.92 3.08 17.67
CA TRP A 629 -7.05 3.79 17.11
C TRP A 629 -6.58 4.76 16.03
N SER A 630 -7.25 4.71 14.89
CA SER A 630 -7.52 5.90 14.10
C SER A 630 -8.73 6.62 14.73
N ARG A 631 -8.83 7.95 14.66
CA ARG A 631 -9.96 8.67 15.28
C ARG A 631 -11.30 8.49 14.54
N GLU A 632 -11.43 7.51 13.64
CA GLU A 632 -12.74 7.08 13.11
C GLU A 632 -13.61 6.45 14.21
N GLN A 633 -13.01 6.05 15.33
CA GLN A 633 -13.69 5.35 16.43
C GLN A 633 -14.01 6.24 17.64
N TYR A 634 -13.37 7.41 17.81
CA TYR A 634 -13.55 8.31 18.96
C TYR A 634 -13.36 9.79 18.57
N GLU A 635 -14.28 10.68 18.97
CA GLU A 635 -14.24 12.12 18.65
C GLU A 635 -13.03 12.85 19.28
N ASP A 636 -12.63 12.46 20.51
CA ASP A 636 -11.35 12.81 21.11
C ASP A 636 -10.65 11.54 21.64
N ILE A 637 -9.46 11.26 21.11
CA ILE A 637 -8.65 10.12 21.52
C ILE A 637 -8.19 10.23 22.98
N HIS A 638 -8.03 11.45 23.50
CA HIS A 638 -7.62 11.67 24.90
C HIS A 638 -8.71 11.27 25.88
N ASP A 639 -9.98 11.48 25.53
CA ASP A 639 -11.12 11.10 26.38
C ASP A 639 -11.21 9.58 26.46
N ARG A 640 -10.97 8.89 25.34
CA ARG A 640 -10.88 7.42 25.34
C ARG A 640 -9.71 6.91 26.18
N ILE A 641 -8.53 7.54 26.05
CA ILE A 641 -7.36 7.19 26.86
C ILE A 641 -7.68 7.41 28.35
N GLU A 642 -8.34 8.50 28.71
CA GLU A 642 -8.76 8.80 30.09
C GLU A 642 -9.75 7.76 30.62
N GLU A 643 -10.77 7.39 29.85
CA GLU A 643 -11.72 6.33 30.21
C GLU A 643 -11.00 5.01 30.49
N LEU A 644 -10.09 4.60 29.61
CA LEU A 644 -9.33 3.37 29.78
C LEU A 644 -8.41 3.44 30.99
N CYS A 645 -7.73 4.57 31.21
CA CYS A 645 -6.88 4.75 32.38
C CYS A 645 -7.68 4.66 33.68
N LYS A 646 -8.89 5.23 33.71
CA LYS A 646 -9.83 5.09 34.85
C LYS A 646 -10.33 3.66 35.00
N GLN A 647 -10.74 3.02 33.91
CA GLN A 647 -11.25 1.64 33.90
C GLN A 647 -10.22 0.64 34.43
N TYR A 648 -8.96 0.77 34.02
CA TYR A 648 -7.88 -0.13 34.42
C TYR A 648 -7.09 0.37 35.63
N ASN A 649 -7.48 1.49 36.23
CA ASN A 649 -6.79 2.12 37.37
C ASN A 649 -5.28 2.33 37.10
N VAL A 650 -4.96 2.88 35.92
CA VAL A 650 -3.58 3.14 35.49
C VAL A 650 -2.95 4.20 36.41
N LYS A 651 -1.81 3.86 37.01
CA LYS A 651 -1.06 4.76 37.91
C LYS A 651 -0.12 5.71 37.18
N THR A 652 0.47 5.25 36.08
CA THR A 652 1.47 6.00 35.31
C THR A 652 1.31 5.71 33.83
N ILE A 653 1.41 6.75 33.01
CA ILE A 653 1.37 6.68 31.56
C ILE A 653 2.74 7.14 31.03
N TYR A 654 3.48 6.25 30.39
CA TYR A 654 4.72 6.58 29.70
C TYR A 654 4.44 6.91 28.23
N THR A 655 5.01 8.00 27.75
CA THR A 655 4.81 8.48 26.38
C THR A 655 6.14 8.91 25.76
N ASP A 656 6.20 9.06 24.43
CA ASP A 656 7.33 9.75 23.81
C ASP A 656 7.36 11.23 24.27
N GLY A 657 8.47 11.62 24.88
CA GLY A 657 8.70 12.94 25.45
C GLY A 657 8.87 14.05 24.42
N SER A 658 9.04 13.70 23.14
CA SER A 658 8.99 14.67 22.07
C SER A 658 7.56 15.14 21.74
N ASP A 659 6.53 14.47 22.25
CA ASP A 659 5.11 14.75 21.98
C ASP A 659 4.47 15.63 23.08
N VAL A 660 5.18 16.70 23.44
CA VAL A 660 4.90 17.60 24.59
C VAL A 660 3.43 18.04 24.68
N GLY A 661 2.79 18.37 23.55
CA GLY A 661 1.40 18.85 23.55
C GLY A 661 0.36 17.78 23.93
N GLU A 662 0.52 16.54 23.48
CA GLU A 662 -0.42 15.46 23.85
C GLU A 662 -0.18 15.02 25.29
N ASN A 663 1.09 15.01 25.70
CA ASN A 663 1.47 14.74 27.08
C ASN A 663 0.85 15.77 28.03
N GLN A 664 0.88 17.06 27.66
CA GLN A 664 0.23 18.13 28.42
C GLN A 664 -1.30 18.00 28.44
N ARG A 665 -1.94 17.61 27.32
CA ARG A 665 -3.39 17.40 27.25
C ARG A 665 -3.90 16.22 28.05
N LEU A 666 -3.12 15.13 28.13
CA LEU A 666 -3.42 14.02 29.03
C LEU A 666 -3.16 14.41 30.49
N ALA A 667 -2.06 15.10 30.77
CA ALA A 667 -1.74 15.57 32.13
C ALA A 667 -2.79 16.55 32.66
N SER A 668 -3.33 17.45 31.81
CA SER A 668 -4.39 18.40 32.20
C SER A 668 -5.70 17.72 32.57
N ARG A 669 -5.89 16.44 32.19
CA ARG A 669 -7.04 15.60 32.61
C ARG A 669 -6.80 14.93 33.98
N GLY A 670 -5.72 15.28 34.68
CA GLY A 670 -5.38 14.73 35.99
C GLY A 670 -4.69 13.36 35.94
N LEU A 671 -4.27 12.91 34.75
CA LEU A 671 -3.52 11.66 34.58
C LEU A 671 -2.03 11.89 34.83
N ASN A 672 -1.37 10.91 35.45
CA ASN A 672 0.07 10.94 35.69
C ASN A 672 0.86 10.53 34.44
N VAL A 673 1.25 11.52 33.64
CA VAL A 673 1.99 11.32 32.38
C VAL A 673 3.48 11.57 32.59
N VAL A 674 4.31 10.58 32.24
CA VAL A 674 5.77 10.63 32.35
C VAL A 674 6.38 10.53 30.96
N PRO A 675 6.83 11.65 30.37
CA PRO A 675 7.41 11.67 29.04
C PRO A 675 8.85 11.09 29.03
N ILE A 676 9.16 10.19 28.09
CA ILE A 676 10.45 9.52 27.94
C ILE A 676 11.13 9.96 26.64
N THR A 677 12.43 10.27 26.68
CA THR A 677 13.19 10.53 25.44
C THR A 677 13.39 9.24 24.65
N PHE A 678 12.38 8.87 23.85
CA PHE A 678 12.24 7.54 23.24
C PHE A 678 13.45 7.17 22.39
N ASN A 679 13.88 8.06 21.48
CA ASN A 679 15.01 7.81 20.59
C ASN A 679 16.34 7.55 21.32
N GLN A 680 16.59 8.22 22.45
CA GLN A 680 17.81 8.00 23.23
C GLN A 680 17.79 6.67 23.99
N ASN A 681 16.59 6.18 24.31
CA ASN A 681 16.37 4.99 25.11
C ASN A 681 15.92 3.77 24.29
N LYS A 682 15.71 3.90 22.96
CA LYS A 682 15.11 2.84 22.11
C LYS A 682 15.89 1.53 22.20
N VAL A 683 17.21 1.56 22.06
CA VAL A 683 18.07 0.36 22.17
C VAL A 683 17.96 -0.30 23.56
N GLN A 684 17.90 0.52 24.61
CA GLN A 684 17.72 0.02 25.99
C GLN A 684 16.34 -0.62 26.17
N MET A 685 15.29 0.01 25.66
CA MET A 685 13.92 -0.51 25.70
C MET A 685 13.78 -1.82 24.91
N GLN A 686 14.40 -1.90 23.71
CA GLN A 686 14.47 -3.12 22.92
C GLN A 686 15.21 -4.24 23.68
N THR A 687 16.29 -3.91 24.38
CA THR A 687 17.03 -4.86 25.22
C THR A 687 16.17 -5.36 26.39
N ASN A 688 15.45 -4.45 27.06
CA ASN A 688 14.54 -4.81 28.17
C ASN A 688 13.40 -5.72 27.69
N LEU A 689 12.75 -5.35 26.58
CA LEU A 689 11.70 -6.14 25.95
C LEU A 689 12.21 -7.56 25.65
N LYS A 690 13.38 -7.69 25.04
CA LYS A 690 14.01 -9.00 24.77
C LYS A 690 14.24 -9.80 26.05
N LEU A 691 14.76 -9.16 27.10
CA LEU A 691 15.06 -9.81 28.38
C LEU A 691 13.80 -10.36 29.06
N ILE A 692 12.73 -9.57 29.12
CA ILE A 692 11.45 -9.94 29.74
C ILE A 692 10.85 -11.19 29.07
N PHE A 693 10.84 -11.23 27.74
CA PHE A 693 10.37 -12.41 27.00
C PHE A 693 11.30 -13.61 27.20
N HIS A 694 12.62 -13.39 27.22
CA HIS A 694 13.59 -14.46 27.43
C HIS A 694 13.42 -15.13 28.81
N GLN A 695 13.16 -14.32 29.84
CA GLN A 695 12.89 -14.74 31.22
C GLN A 695 11.48 -15.30 31.42
N GLU A 696 10.63 -15.31 30.38
CA GLU A 696 9.24 -15.81 30.44
C GLU A 696 8.37 -15.04 31.46
N ARG A 697 8.71 -13.76 31.69
CA ARG A 697 8.08 -12.88 32.69
C ARG A 697 6.91 -12.06 32.15
N ILE A 698 6.40 -12.36 30.97
CA ILE A 698 5.27 -11.63 30.38
C ILE A 698 4.23 -12.59 29.82
N LYS A 699 2.96 -12.21 29.97
CA LYS A 699 1.80 -12.92 29.43
C LYS A 699 1.04 -11.99 28.48
N VAL A 700 0.82 -12.48 27.26
CA VAL A 700 0.17 -11.75 26.17
C VAL A 700 -1.12 -12.48 25.80
N PRO A 701 -2.30 -11.91 26.08
CA PRO A 701 -3.57 -12.53 25.69
C PRO A 701 -3.65 -12.83 24.19
N GLU A 702 -4.20 -14.00 23.84
CA GLU A 702 -4.33 -14.47 22.46
C GLU A 702 -5.22 -13.56 21.60
N GLU A 703 -6.12 -12.79 22.23
CA GLU A 703 -7.02 -11.87 21.54
C GLU A 703 -6.30 -10.65 20.92
N PHE A 704 -5.09 -10.31 21.36
CA PHE A 704 -4.32 -9.17 20.84
C PHE A 704 -3.53 -9.53 19.58
N VAL A 705 -4.26 -9.95 18.53
CA VAL A 705 -3.71 -10.49 17.28
C VAL A 705 -2.69 -9.56 16.63
N ASP A 706 -2.95 -8.25 16.59
CA ASP A 706 -2.06 -7.28 15.95
C ASP A 706 -0.76 -7.07 16.73
N LEU A 707 -0.81 -6.98 18.06
CA LEU A 707 0.39 -6.91 18.89
C LEU A 707 1.24 -8.17 18.73
N VAL A 708 0.63 -9.37 18.78
CA VAL A 708 1.33 -10.65 18.57
C VAL A 708 1.96 -10.72 17.17
N ARG A 709 1.24 -10.25 16.15
CA ARG A 709 1.69 -10.19 14.76
C ARG A 709 2.89 -9.24 14.61
N GLN A 710 2.90 -8.08 15.29
CA GLN A 710 4.04 -7.16 15.27
C GLN A 710 5.24 -7.74 16.01
N LEU A 711 5.07 -8.28 17.23
CA LEU A 711 6.13 -8.91 18.01
C LEU A 711 6.80 -10.08 17.26
N LYS A 712 6.03 -10.86 16.49
CA LYS A 712 6.56 -11.95 15.64
C LYS A 712 7.49 -11.47 14.52
N LYS A 713 7.38 -10.20 14.12
CA LYS A 713 8.15 -9.62 13.00
C LYS A 713 9.22 -8.62 13.47
N TYR A 714 9.11 -8.11 14.69
CA TYR A 714 9.93 -7.03 15.24
C TYR A 714 11.40 -7.43 15.39
N ASN A 715 12.30 -6.56 14.96
CA ASN A 715 13.76 -6.68 15.02
C ASN A 715 14.40 -5.33 15.42
N TRP A 716 15.71 -5.30 15.66
CA TRP A 716 16.44 -4.09 16.08
C TRP A 716 16.26 -2.91 15.11
N ASP A 717 16.18 -3.19 13.81
CA ASP A 717 16.06 -2.20 12.73
C ASP A 717 14.61 -1.98 12.26
N THR A 718 13.62 -2.49 13.02
CA THR A 718 12.22 -2.35 12.64
C THR A 718 11.84 -0.89 12.68
N SER A 719 11.20 -0.45 11.60
CA SER A 719 10.81 0.94 11.38
C SER A 719 9.42 1.03 10.74
N LYS A 720 8.69 -0.07 10.72
CA LYS A 720 7.39 -0.23 10.07
C LYS A 720 6.53 -1.16 10.89
N ASP A 721 5.25 -0.81 11.05
CA ASP A 721 4.25 -1.66 11.68
C ASP A 721 4.72 -2.09 13.08
N GLU A 722 5.09 -1.07 13.88
CA GLU A 722 5.68 -1.21 15.22
C GLU A 722 4.91 -0.45 16.31
N ASP A 723 3.80 0.22 15.98
CA ASP A 723 3.13 1.16 16.90
C ASP A 723 2.73 0.47 18.24
N TYR A 724 2.27 -0.79 18.19
CA TYR A 724 1.96 -1.56 19.40
C TYR A 724 3.21 -1.98 20.17
N VAL A 725 4.31 -2.26 19.47
CA VAL A 725 5.58 -2.66 20.10
C VAL A 725 6.25 -1.45 20.75
N ASP A 726 6.21 -0.28 20.11
CA ASP A 726 6.72 0.97 20.66
C ASP A 726 5.90 1.40 21.89
N ALA A 727 4.56 1.28 21.83
CA ALA A 727 3.69 1.47 22.99
C ALA A 727 3.96 0.45 24.12
N LEU A 728 4.18 -0.84 23.79
CA LEU A 728 4.56 -1.84 24.79
C LEU A 728 5.91 -1.54 25.42
N MET A 729 6.90 -1.10 24.64
CA MET A 729 8.23 -0.72 25.16
C MET A 729 8.15 0.45 26.15
N LEU A 730 7.29 1.44 25.87
CA LEU A 730 6.98 2.52 26.80
C LEU A 730 6.30 2.00 28.08
N ALA A 731 5.31 1.12 27.95
CA ALA A 731 4.62 0.51 29.10
C ALA A 731 5.58 -0.29 29.98
N LEU A 732 6.59 -0.94 29.37
CA LEU A 732 7.63 -1.72 30.04
C LEU A 732 8.84 -0.90 30.51
N TYR A 733 8.84 0.43 30.33
CA TYR A 733 9.93 1.30 30.79
C TYR A 733 9.93 1.50 32.31
N HIS A 734 8.83 1.18 32.99
CA HIS A 734 8.68 1.37 34.42
C HIS A 734 9.83 0.71 35.20
N LYS A 735 10.45 1.48 36.10
CA LYS A 735 11.46 1.01 37.03
C LYS A 735 10.89 1.12 38.44
N GLU A 736 10.72 0.00 39.14
CA GLU A 736 10.45 0.05 40.58
C GLU A 736 11.77 0.35 41.33
N GLU A 737 11.70 1.01 42.49
CA GLU A 737 12.89 1.42 43.26
C GLU A 737 13.82 0.24 43.63
N THR A 738 13.32 -0.99 43.61
CA THR A 738 14.05 -2.24 43.88
C THR A 738 14.78 -2.86 42.68
N ASP A 739 14.56 -2.40 41.43
CA ASP A 739 15.20 -2.98 40.23
C ASP A 739 16.69 -2.64 40.10
N THR A 740 17.18 -1.64 40.84
CA THR A 740 18.57 -1.18 40.76
C THR A 740 19.57 -2.16 41.38
N GLU A 741 19.19 -2.98 42.36
CA GLU A 741 20.11 -3.96 42.97
C GLU A 741 20.32 -5.22 42.10
N TYR A 742 19.36 -5.59 41.26
CA TYR A 742 19.45 -6.81 40.43
C TYR A 742 20.29 -6.60 39.17
N TYR A 743 20.26 -5.39 38.60
CA TYR A 743 20.98 -5.06 37.35
C TYR A 743 22.51 -5.08 37.51
N TYR A 744 23.03 -4.79 38.69
CA TYR A 744 24.48 -4.79 38.98
C TYR A 744 25.04 -6.17 39.37
N LYS A 745 24.21 -7.21 39.50
CA LYS A 745 24.67 -8.58 39.80
C LYS A 745 24.93 -9.45 38.57
N ILE A 746 24.59 -8.99 37.37
CA ILE A 746 24.64 -9.79 36.12
C ILE A 746 25.51 -9.11 35.04
N ILE A 747 26.44 -8.23 35.42
CA ILE A 747 27.52 -7.76 34.53
C ILE A 747 28.84 -8.32 35.02
#